data_AF-A0A2S6RAB3-F1
#
_entry.id   AF-A0A2S6RAB3-F1
#
_cell.length_a   1.000
_cell.length_b   1.000
_cell.length_c   1.000
_cell.angle_alpha   90.00
_cell.angle_beta   90.00
_cell.angle_gamma   90.00
#
_symmetry.space_group_name_H-M   'P 1'
#
loop_
_entity.id
_entity.type
_entity.pdbx_description
1 polymer ?
#
loop_
_entity_poly.entity_id
_entity_poly.type
_entity_poly.pdbx_seq_one_letter_code
_entity_poly.pdbx_strand_id
1 'polypeptide(L)'
;MRYILYILPIIFFFLPFTSLLAAKTCPGSPIKTSYELIPTSWNLCIGIFINTNKGYEGDKYEGEFKNGKFNGKGTHTWADGGKFEGYFKNHKRHGEGIHTWNDGGKYIGEWKNDKIFYGTHKLANGNIYVGEWENGVYSGEGTYYYLEENAAKGQKYVGEWKNGNYHGEGTHTFADGGKYTGNWKDGKFFYGTHAHASGDKYVGEWENGKYHGFGSYFNLADNDEKGAKYVGEWKDGNYHGQGIYSFADGRVWEGEFKNHEWVNGKKYAKGEYIKSLEKAKPSNSCPGSPIKTYYDSIPDSWNNCSGTYVSFDEGFKGNTYIGEFKNGQPNGKGTYYFLANNEFKGDKYEGEIKNGEFFGMGTYYFEASNQFKGDKYEGEFKNSVQDGMGTYYYLADNAAKGDKYIGVYKDGSPKGWGTYFFNDGRVWEGEFNQKLELIDGKKYAKGEYNFSNTSIMKQCPGSPIKTTYTEIPSSWHNCKGKVTSTKKSTKGSIYYGEFKNSEFDGVGTLSFNDGDVYEGEWKKGKYHGQGTHTFSDGGKYIGKWINNSLPYGTHMLANGDKYEGQWKNMKYHGIGTYYYYSDDELRGSKYKGEWKNGEFDGKGTYTYNDGRVWDGLWKKNQWVSGKKYEKGEFEGSVLAEEATQDNSQIKKNQEALRKERQIRKQLERELADIKNQRLKQEEIISSDIEPPNLLITSSLVKEKKGIIKGSVKDNNKIAELTINAFKVNIMENGNFKHNIFVPKEGIEVVVEATDYAGLSTKKTIFLEREIKNNQKIFSFAKLNPLNKKGKKNKNAIALIIGISKYTNAPEAKYADRDANYFSDFAESILGINKSNIKLISNNSASNIAIKKALKIWLKGYSNPNQSDIYIFFAGHGLASTDGKELYLLPYDGEPRLLEDTALLRSEIFNTVKSIKPKSVTVFLDACYSGQSREKDMILADARPITIVPIETAVPKNFTVFSASSGSEISGSLPEADHGLFSYFLMKGLEGDADVNNDKKVTSGELYTYVHANVTRQAIRLGREQ
;
A
#
# COMPACT_ATOMS: atom_id res chain seq x y z
N MET A 1 4.18 57.23 -14.03
CA MET A 1 5.13 58.13 -14.74
C MET A 1 6.21 58.63 -13.78
N ARG A 2 7.46 58.14 -13.87
CA ARG A 2 8.72 58.69 -13.28
C ARG A 2 8.80 58.82 -11.73
N TYR A 3 9.58 57.99 -11.04
CA TYR A 3 11.07 57.98 -10.88
C TYR A 3 11.60 58.97 -9.80
N ILE A 4 12.78 58.64 -9.21
CA ILE A 4 13.60 59.40 -8.23
C ILE A 4 13.07 59.35 -6.77
N LEU A 5 13.87 59.22 -5.68
CA LEU A 5 15.10 58.43 -5.37
C LEU A 5 15.42 58.54 -3.85
N TYR A 6 16.27 57.62 -3.32
CA TYR A 6 17.06 57.69 -2.07
C TYR A 6 16.46 57.48 -0.65
N ILE A 7 16.98 56.42 0.01
CA ILE A 7 17.55 56.33 1.40
C ILE A 7 16.68 55.88 2.62
N LEU A 8 17.34 55.02 3.41
CA LEU A 8 17.08 54.32 4.71
C LEU A 8 16.97 55.26 5.94
N PRO A 9 16.59 54.84 7.20
CA PRO A 9 16.97 53.57 7.87
C PRO A 9 16.03 52.84 8.90
N ILE A 10 16.22 51.51 8.99
CA ILE A 10 16.36 50.59 10.18
C ILE A 10 15.52 50.79 11.48
N ILE A 11 14.87 49.72 12.01
CA ILE A 11 14.97 49.14 13.39
C ILE A 11 13.89 48.04 13.69
N PHE A 12 14.19 47.12 14.63
CA PHE A 12 13.42 45.93 15.09
C PHE A 12 12.38 46.21 16.19
N PHE A 13 11.43 45.28 16.43
CA PHE A 13 11.06 44.79 17.79
C PHE A 13 10.51 43.33 17.77
N PHE A 14 10.20 42.72 18.94
CA PHE A 14 10.25 41.26 19.20
C PHE A 14 9.35 40.81 20.40
N LEU A 15 9.09 39.48 20.53
CA LEU A 15 8.64 38.72 21.75
C LEU A 15 7.14 38.80 22.18
N PRO A 16 6.60 37.98 23.14
CA PRO A 16 7.17 36.82 23.89
C PRO A 16 6.31 35.51 24.04
N PHE A 17 7.00 34.34 24.14
CA PHE A 17 6.81 33.17 25.07
C PHE A 17 5.44 32.45 25.28
N THR A 18 5.35 31.15 25.63
CA THR A 18 6.28 30.18 26.27
C THR A 18 6.33 28.80 25.54
N SER A 19 7.28 27.87 25.74
CA SER A 19 8.53 27.85 26.53
C SER A 19 9.68 27.09 25.80
N LEU A 20 10.76 27.80 25.49
CA LEU A 20 12.14 27.28 25.41
C LEU A 20 13.08 28.48 25.66
N LEU A 21 14.29 28.30 26.21
CA LEU A 21 15.10 29.44 26.68
C LEU A 21 15.32 30.51 25.59
N ALA A 22 15.17 31.78 25.96
CA ALA A 22 15.41 32.91 25.06
C ALA A 22 16.90 33.00 24.70
N ALA A 23 17.25 32.67 23.46
CA ALA A 23 18.59 32.90 22.93
C ALA A 23 18.89 34.42 22.93
N LYS A 24 20.03 34.82 23.50
CA LYS A 24 20.43 36.24 23.56
C LYS A 24 21.05 36.67 22.23
N THR A 25 21.02 37.96 21.94
CA THR A 25 21.79 38.54 20.82
C THR A 25 23.30 38.42 21.09
N CYS A 26 24.10 38.10 20.06
CA CYS A 26 25.55 38.01 20.21
C CYS A 26 26.18 39.41 20.44
N PRO A 27 27.13 39.57 21.39
CA PRO A 27 27.74 40.87 21.68
C PRO A 27 28.50 41.45 20.48
N GLY A 28 28.16 42.68 20.08
CA GLY A 28 28.77 43.33 18.92
C GLY A 28 28.27 42.87 17.55
N SER A 29 27.09 42.23 17.49
CA SER A 29 26.40 41.96 16.22
C SER A 29 25.75 43.24 15.65
N PRO A 30 25.85 43.54 14.34
CA PRO A 30 26.56 42.78 13.30
C PRO A 30 28.08 42.95 13.34
N ILE A 31 28.81 41.86 13.14
CA ILE A 31 30.29 41.86 13.03
C ILE A 31 30.72 41.75 11.56
N LYS A 32 31.80 42.44 11.18
CA LYS A 32 32.39 42.38 9.84
C LYS A 32 33.88 42.01 9.96
N THR A 33 34.24 40.77 9.61
CA THR A 33 35.57 40.18 9.89
C THR A 33 35.80 38.89 9.09
N SER A 34 36.93 38.18 9.30
CA SER A 34 37.18 36.85 8.74
C SER A 34 36.47 35.73 9.51
N TYR A 35 36.26 34.57 8.88
CA TYR A 35 35.70 33.38 9.55
C TYR A 35 36.48 32.94 10.80
N GLU A 36 37.79 33.21 10.84
CA GLU A 36 38.72 32.82 11.92
C GLU A 36 38.69 33.78 13.11
N LEU A 37 38.24 35.03 12.88
CA LEU A 37 38.21 36.11 13.87
C LEU A 37 36.80 36.38 14.43
N ILE A 38 35.86 35.45 14.23
CA ILE A 38 34.54 35.50 14.89
C ILE A 38 34.74 35.16 16.38
N PRO A 39 34.36 36.05 17.33
CA PRO A 39 34.66 35.84 18.74
C PRO A 39 34.07 34.54 19.29
N THR A 40 34.86 33.76 20.05
CA THR A 40 34.39 32.54 20.72
C THR A 40 33.31 32.81 21.78
N SER A 41 33.20 34.07 22.25
CA SER A 41 32.10 34.57 23.08
C SER A 41 30.74 34.60 22.36
N TRP A 42 30.70 34.48 21.03
CA TRP A 42 29.47 34.23 20.28
C TRP A 42 29.05 32.76 20.46
N ASN A 43 28.41 32.48 21.59
CA ASN A 43 28.03 31.13 22.01
C ASN A 43 26.60 31.08 22.55
N LEU A 44 25.77 30.21 21.97
CA LEU A 44 24.33 30.08 22.25
C LEU A 44 23.57 31.42 22.10
N CYS A 45 23.92 32.15 21.04
CA CYS A 45 23.40 33.48 20.74
C CYS A 45 23.05 33.62 19.25
N ILE A 46 22.24 34.62 18.90
CA ILE A 46 21.87 34.95 17.52
C ILE A 46 22.60 36.22 17.09
N GLY A 47 23.19 36.22 15.89
CA GLY A 47 23.96 37.35 15.38
C GLY A 47 24.06 37.40 13.85
N ILE A 48 24.69 38.46 13.35
CA ILE A 48 24.94 38.72 11.94
C ILE A 48 26.45 38.85 11.72
N PHE A 49 26.98 38.10 10.76
CA PHE A 49 28.37 38.15 10.31
C PHE A 49 28.42 38.58 8.84
N ILE A 50 29.38 39.42 8.49
CA ILE A 50 29.71 39.81 7.12
C ILE A 50 31.19 39.53 6.89
N ASN A 51 31.50 38.76 5.86
CA ASN A 51 32.85 38.27 5.60
C ASN A 51 33.74 39.35 4.94
N THR A 52 35.02 39.35 5.33
CA THR A 52 36.09 40.16 4.72
C THR A 52 37.23 39.35 4.12
N ASN A 53 37.09 38.02 4.02
CA ASN A 53 38.10 37.19 3.35
C ASN A 53 38.06 37.39 1.84
N LYS A 54 39.18 37.82 1.25
CA LYS A 54 39.34 38.01 -0.19
C LYS A 54 38.82 36.80 -1.00
N GLY A 55 37.93 37.07 -1.95
CA GLY A 55 37.22 36.03 -2.74
C GLY A 55 35.89 35.54 -2.14
N TYR A 56 35.60 35.92 -0.90
CA TYR A 56 34.32 35.70 -0.20
C TYR A 56 33.78 37.02 0.41
N GLU A 57 34.30 38.17 -0.04
CA GLU A 57 33.96 39.49 0.48
C GLU A 57 32.49 39.83 0.19
N GLY A 58 31.72 40.06 1.25
CA GLY A 58 30.28 40.29 1.14
C GLY A 58 29.41 39.07 1.45
N ASP A 59 29.97 37.86 1.59
CA ASP A 59 29.26 36.71 2.15
C ASP A 59 28.66 37.11 3.52
N LYS A 60 27.33 36.97 3.66
CA LYS A 60 26.60 37.35 4.87
C LYS A 60 26.01 36.11 5.53
N TYR A 61 26.27 35.92 6.82
CA TYR A 61 25.53 34.98 7.66
C TYR A 61 24.65 35.72 8.67
N GLU A 62 23.44 35.22 8.92
CA GLU A 62 22.50 35.71 9.92
C GLU A 62 21.80 34.52 10.59
N GLY A 63 22.08 34.29 11.88
CA GLY A 63 21.61 33.07 12.56
C GLY A 63 22.28 32.80 13.90
N GLU A 64 22.16 31.55 14.34
CA GLU A 64 22.68 31.03 15.61
C GLU A 64 24.19 30.73 15.57
N PHE A 65 24.88 31.07 16.66
CA PHE A 65 26.31 30.83 16.85
C PHE A 65 26.59 29.98 18.09
N LYS A 66 27.59 29.09 17.97
CA LYS A 66 28.16 28.33 19.09
C LYS A 66 29.68 28.38 19.02
N ASN A 67 30.32 28.88 20.08
CA ASN A 67 31.78 29.08 20.18
C ASN A 67 32.40 29.77 18.93
N GLY A 68 31.78 30.86 18.45
CA GLY A 68 32.24 31.61 17.27
C GLY A 68 31.90 30.97 15.91
N LYS A 69 31.24 29.81 15.88
CA LYS A 69 30.92 29.08 14.64
C LYS A 69 29.43 29.11 14.33
N PHE A 70 29.06 29.17 13.04
CA PHE A 70 27.66 29.01 12.63
C PHE A 70 27.16 27.64 13.09
N ASN A 71 26.10 27.61 13.91
CA ASN A 71 25.69 26.42 14.64
C ASN A 71 24.25 26.60 15.14
N GLY A 72 23.29 25.83 14.59
CA GLY A 72 21.86 26.09 14.72
C GLY A 72 21.28 26.62 13.40
N LYS A 73 20.13 27.29 13.43
CA LYS A 73 19.48 27.87 12.24
C LYS A 73 20.19 29.14 11.79
N GLY A 74 20.27 29.34 10.47
CA GLY A 74 20.69 30.62 9.90
C GLY A 74 20.47 30.73 8.40
N THR A 75 20.72 31.93 7.90
CA THR A 75 20.74 32.28 6.48
C THR A 75 22.17 32.65 6.09
N HIS A 76 22.70 32.01 5.06
CA HIS A 76 23.95 32.41 4.40
C HIS A 76 23.60 32.92 2.99
N THR A 77 23.96 34.16 2.67
CA THR A 77 23.90 34.72 1.32
C THR A 77 25.32 34.89 0.82
N TRP A 78 25.64 34.32 -0.35
CA TRP A 78 26.95 34.43 -0.98
C TRP A 78 27.06 35.66 -1.88
N ALA A 79 28.30 36.09 -2.15
CA ALA A 79 28.58 37.24 -3.01
C ALA A 79 28.06 37.08 -4.47
N ASP A 80 27.80 35.86 -4.94
CA ASP A 80 27.23 35.56 -6.27
C ASP A 80 25.70 35.70 -6.34
N GLY A 81 25.05 36.06 -5.23
CA GLY A 81 23.59 36.14 -5.11
C GLY A 81 22.92 34.81 -4.72
N GLY A 82 23.68 33.71 -4.66
CA GLY A 82 23.22 32.43 -4.12
C GLY A 82 22.84 32.56 -2.65
N LYS A 83 21.89 31.73 -2.20
CA LYS A 83 21.37 31.78 -0.83
C LYS A 83 21.18 30.38 -0.24
N PHE A 84 21.44 30.23 1.05
CA PHE A 84 21.08 29.07 1.86
C PHE A 84 20.32 29.50 3.11
N GLU A 85 19.22 28.83 3.42
CA GLU A 85 18.38 29.04 4.61
C GLU A 85 18.16 27.69 5.28
N GLY A 86 18.73 27.46 6.47
CA GLY A 86 18.71 26.14 7.08
C GLY A 86 19.61 26.00 8.29
N TYR A 87 19.96 24.75 8.61
CA TYR A 87 20.81 24.42 9.75
C TYR A 87 22.30 24.37 9.39
N PHE A 88 23.11 24.80 10.34
CA PHE A 88 24.56 24.82 10.31
C PHE A 88 25.15 24.04 11.48
N LYS A 89 26.32 23.46 11.26
CA LYS A 89 27.12 22.79 12.29
C LYS A 89 28.60 23.04 12.02
N ASN A 90 29.18 23.95 12.80
CA ASN A 90 30.59 24.37 12.69
C ASN A 90 30.91 24.97 11.31
N HIS A 91 30.20 26.05 10.94
CA HIS A 91 30.22 26.72 9.62
C HIS A 91 29.66 25.92 8.43
N LYS A 92 29.65 24.58 8.50
CA LYS A 92 29.14 23.72 7.43
C LYS A 92 27.62 23.64 7.41
N ARG A 93 27.02 23.61 6.22
CA ARG A 93 25.59 23.27 6.03
C ARG A 93 25.35 21.84 6.51
N HIS A 94 24.42 21.66 7.43
CA HIS A 94 24.22 20.39 8.13
C HIS A 94 22.80 20.27 8.71
N GLY A 95 22.05 19.24 8.33
CA GLY A 95 20.62 19.13 8.60
C GLY A 95 19.79 19.72 7.44
N GLU A 96 18.53 20.06 7.70
CA GLU A 96 17.65 20.63 6.66
C GLU A 96 18.14 21.99 6.16
N GLY A 97 18.01 22.21 4.84
CA GLY A 97 18.30 23.50 4.23
C GLY A 97 17.60 23.72 2.88
N ILE A 98 17.27 24.97 2.63
CA ILE A 98 16.87 25.50 1.33
C ILE A 98 18.11 26.12 0.70
N HIS A 99 18.52 25.70 -0.49
CA HIS A 99 19.54 26.38 -1.28
C HIS A 99 18.90 26.91 -2.56
N THR A 100 19.18 28.16 -2.91
CA THR A 100 18.79 28.77 -4.18
C THR A 100 20.07 29.21 -4.86
N TRP A 101 20.30 28.72 -6.08
CA TRP A 101 21.44 29.08 -6.92
C TRP A 101 21.16 30.38 -7.68
N ASN A 102 22.20 30.98 -8.24
CA ASN A 102 22.13 32.24 -8.99
C ASN A 102 21.41 32.11 -10.35
N ASP A 103 21.29 30.90 -10.90
CA ASP A 103 20.47 30.56 -12.08
C ASP A 103 18.96 30.46 -11.78
N GLY A 104 18.56 30.59 -10.52
CA GLY A 104 17.17 30.40 -10.05
C GLY A 104 16.80 28.95 -9.74
N GLY A 105 17.70 27.99 -9.99
CA GLY A 105 17.59 26.61 -9.52
C GLY A 105 17.50 26.53 -8.00
N LYS A 106 16.86 25.49 -7.48
CA LYS A 106 16.53 25.40 -6.06
C LYS A 106 16.59 23.99 -5.49
N TYR A 107 17.46 23.79 -4.50
CA TYR A 107 17.53 22.56 -3.71
C TYR A 107 16.86 22.70 -2.34
N ILE A 108 16.25 21.60 -1.90
CA ILE A 108 15.31 21.53 -0.79
C ILE A 108 15.49 20.17 -0.10
N GLY A 109 16.25 20.11 0.99
CA GLY A 109 16.48 18.83 1.68
C GLY A 109 17.60 18.83 2.71
N GLU A 110 18.12 17.66 3.05
CA GLU A 110 19.19 17.52 4.03
C GLU A 110 20.58 17.76 3.40
N TRP A 111 21.43 18.40 4.18
CA TRP A 111 22.85 18.60 3.95
C TRP A 111 23.65 17.82 5.00
N LYS A 112 24.74 17.17 4.60
CA LYS A 112 25.69 16.51 5.49
C LYS A 112 27.09 17.05 5.23
N ASN A 113 27.49 18.04 6.04
CA ASN A 113 28.82 18.66 5.99
C ASN A 113 29.12 19.31 4.63
N ASP A 114 28.22 20.18 4.17
CA ASP A 114 28.20 20.84 2.85
C ASP A 114 27.97 19.94 1.63
N LYS A 115 27.93 18.61 1.79
CA LYS A 115 27.39 17.74 0.73
C LYS A 115 25.87 17.73 0.77
N ILE A 116 25.26 17.86 -0.41
CA ILE A 116 23.88 17.46 -0.68
C ILE A 116 23.76 15.95 -0.38
N PHE A 117 22.66 15.52 0.24
CA PHE A 117 22.40 14.09 0.51
C PHE A 117 21.05 13.63 -0.05
N TYR A 118 19.97 14.36 0.25
CA TYR A 118 18.63 14.03 -0.20
C TYR A 118 17.70 15.24 -0.21
N GLY A 119 17.06 15.47 -1.35
CA GLY A 119 16.04 16.50 -1.44
C GLY A 119 15.44 16.70 -2.82
N THR A 120 14.51 17.64 -2.86
CA THR A 120 13.91 18.19 -4.08
C THR A 120 14.86 19.19 -4.72
N HIS A 121 15.22 18.95 -5.98
CA HIS A 121 16.02 19.84 -6.81
C HIS A 121 15.17 20.29 -8.00
N LYS A 122 14.65 21.52 -7.94
CA LYS A 122 14.08 22.20 -9.10
C LYS A 122 15.22 22.75 -9.94
N LEU A 123 15.38 22.22 -11.15
CA LEU A 123 16.33 22.72 -12.14
C LEU A 123 15.83 24.08 -12.68
N ALA A 124 16.74 24.89 -13.23
CA ALA A 124 16.39 26.19 -13.81
C ALA A 124 15.36 26.09 -14.97
N ASN A 125 15.33 24.97 -15.70
CA ASN A 125 14.34 24.72 -16.77
C ASN A 125 12.94 24.30 -16.26
N GLY A 126 12.77 24.14 -14.94
CA GLY A 126 11.50 23.77 -14.33
C GLY A 126 11.28 22.27 -14.11
N ASN A 127 12.09 21.39 -14.71
CA ASN A 127 12.11 19.96 -14.36
C ASN A 127 12.55 19.79 -12.90
N ILE A 128 12.12 18.71 -12.24
CA ILE A 128 12.46 18.49 -10.83
C ILE A 128 12.90 17.05 -10.58
N TYR A 129 14.14 16.90 -10.12
CA TYR A 129 14.68 15.65 -9.57
C TYR A 129 14.43 15.57 -8.06
N VAL A 130 14.20 14.35 -7.58
CA VAL A 130 14.10 14.02 -6.16
C VAL A 130 14.70 12.63 -5.90
N GLY A 131 15.70 12.50 -5.03
CA GLY A 131 16.37 11.22 -4.74
C GLY A 131 17.72 11.39 -4.02
N GLU A 132 18.57 10.36 -3.98
CA GLU A 132 19.92 10.49 -3.39
C GLU A 132 20.84 11.33 -4.26
N TRP A 133 21.77 11.97 -3.59
CA TRP A 133 22.91 12.60 -4.22
C TRP A 133 24.18 11.96 -3.71
N GLU A 134 24.99 11.45 -4.62
CA GLU A 134 26.32 10.97 -4.32
C GLU A 134 27.35 11.85 -5.02
N ASN A 135 28.25 12.44 -4.24
CA ASN A 135 29.34 13.30 -4.70
C ASN A 135 28.95 14.47 -5.64
N GLY A 136 27.67 14.87 -5.66
CA GLY A 136 27.17 15.99 -6.46
C GLY A 136 26.40 15.60 -7.73
N VAL A 137 26.10 14.31 -7.94
CA VAL A 137 25.22 13.82 -9.01
C VAL A 137 24.08 12.96 -8.44
N TYR A 138 23.01 12.78 -9.22
CA TYR A 138 21.91 11.87 -8.90
C TYR A 138 22.42 10.43 -8.79
N SER A 139 22.09 9.74 -7.70
CA SER A 139 22.50 8.37 -7.41
C SER A 139 21.41 7.64 -6.62
N GLY A 140 21.50 6.32 -6.49
CA GLY A 140 20.50 5.46 -5.83
C GLY A 140 19.08 5.68 -6.38
N GLU A 141 18.05 5.13 -5.74
CA GLU A 141 16.69 5.43 -6.22
C GLU A 141 16.24 6.90 -6.10
N GLY A 142 15.45 7.34 -7.08
CA GLY A 142 14.91 8.69 -7.20
C GLY A 142 13.82 8.82 -8.28
N THR A 143 13.11 9.93 -8.27
CA THR A 143 12.05 10.28 -9.24
C THR A 143 12.36 11.58 -9.95
N TYR A 144 12.17 11.59 -11.27
CA TYR A 144 12.34 12.78 -12.11
C TYR A 144 11.03 13.12 -12.82
N TYR A 145 10.67 14.39 -12.77
CA TYR A 145 9.53 14.96 -13.48
C TYR A 145 9.98 15.84 -14.63
N TYR A 146 9.43 15.56 -15.82
CA TYR A 146 9.57 16.37 -17.02
C TYR A 146 8.40 17.35 -17.14
N LEU A 147 8.69 18.64 -17.25
CA LEU A 147 7.78 19.74 -16.89
C LEU A 147 8.04 21.05 -17.62
N GLU A 148 9.27 21.21 -18.08
CA GLU A 148 9.61 22.06 -19.22
C GLU A 148 8.57 21.89 -20.34
N GLU A 149 8.21 23.01 -20.99
CA GLU A 149 7.11 23.06 -21.98
C GLU A 149 7.56 22.47 -23.32
N ASN A 150 7.77 21.15 -23.36
CA ASN A 150 8.21 20.39 -24.53
C ASN A 150 7.50 19.03 -24.58
N ALA A 151 7.86 18.19 -25.56
CA ALA A 151 7.28 16.85 -25.76
C ALA A 151 7.46 15.87 -24.57
N ALA A 152 8.28 16.22 -23.57
CA ALA A 152 8.40 15.47 -22.33
C ALA A 152 7.44 15.96 -21.22
N LYS A 153 6.72 17.09 -21.37
CA LYS A 153 5.80 17.63 -20.34
C LYS A 153 4.84 16.56 -19.81
N GLY A 154 5.06 16.18 -18.56
CA GLY A 154 4.27 15.21 -17.83
C GLY A 154 4.77 13.76 -17.87
N GLN A 155 5.87 13.45 -18.55
CA GLN A 155 6.59 12.18 -18.36
C GLN A 155 7.17 12.08 -16.94
N LYS A 156 7.39 10.86 -16.45
CA LYS A 156 7.83 10.58 -15.08
C LYS A 156 8.65 9.29 -15.01
N TYR A 157 9.88 9.38 -14.50
CA TYR A 157 10.69 8.21 -14.13
C TYR A 157 10.66 8.00 -12.61
N VAL A 158 10.55 6.74 -12.16
CA VAL A 158 10.71 6.30 -10.76
C VAL A 158 11.58 5.04 -10.76
N GLY A 159 12.74 5.06 -10.10
CA GLY A 159 13.65 3.90 -10.02
C GLY A 159 15.08 4.28 -9.66
N GLU A 160 16.02 3.39 -9.93
CA GLU A 160 17.45 3.54 -9.62
C GLU A 160 18.19 4.56 -10.51
N TRP A 161 19.20 5.20 -9.92
CA TRP A 161 20.10 6.14 -10.58
C TRP A 161 21.55 5.81 -10.30
N LYS A 162 22.41 6.12 -11.26
CA LYS A 162 23.86 5.97 -11.14
C LYS A 162 24.55 7.04 -11.96
N ASN A 163 25.45 7.79 -11.34
CA ASN A 163 26.25 8.83 -11.98
C ASN A 163 25.43 9.87 -12.78
N GLY A 164 24.22 10.21 -12.32
CA GLY A 164 23.31 11.15 -12.99
C GLY A 164 22.28 10.52 -13.95
N ASN A 165 22.41 9.24 -14.30
CA ASN A 165 21.57 8.55 -15.29
C ASN A 165 20.61 7.54 -14.63
N TYR A 166 19.51 7.22 -15.32
CA TYR A 166 18.66 6.07 -15.00
C TYR A 166 19.46 4.75 -15.08
N HIS A 167 19.30 3.88 -14.09
CA HIS A 167 20.00 2.61 -13.94
C HIS A 167 19.09 1.57 -13.27
N GLY A 168 19.56 0.32 -13.11
CA GLY A 168 18.92 -0.68 -12.26
C GLY A 168 17.44 -0.93 -12.61
N GLU A 169 16.60 -1.22 -11.62
CA GLU A 169 15.16 -1.31 -11.84
C GLU A 169 14.48 0.08 -11.87
N GLY A 170 13.52 0.26 -12.77
CA GLY A 170 12.74 1.50 -12.84
C GLY A 170 11.52 1.45 -13.73
N THR A 171 10.53 2.27 -13.37
CA THR A 171 9.29 2.49 -14.12
C THR A 171 9.28 3.90 -14.73
N HIS A 172 9.09 3.98 -16.04
CA HIS A 172 8.84 5.23 -16.76
C HIS A 172 7.40 5.30 -17.24
N THR A 173 6.68 6.34 -16.82
CA THR A 173 5.36 6.69 -17.34
C THR A 173 5.52 7.74 -18.44
N PHE A 174 5.08 7.39 -19.64
CA PHE A 174 5.12 8.26 -20.83
C PHE A 174 3.98 9.30 -20.81
N ALA A 175 4.02 10.25 -21.74
CA ALA A 175 3.08 11.38 -21.76
C ALA A 175 1.63 10.97 -22.13
N ASP A 176 1.48 9.90 -22.92
CA ASP A 176 0.22 9.26 -23.31
C ASP A 176 -0.41 8.43 -22.17
N GLY A 177 0.33 8.16 -21.10
CA GLY A 177 -0.08 7.29 -19.99
C GLY A 177 0.43 5.85 -20.08
N GLY A 178 1.13 5.48 -21.15
CA GLY A 178 1.85 4.21 -21.27
C GLY A 178 2.95 4.07 -20.21
N LYS A 179 3.40 2.85 -19.94
CA LYS A 179 4.37 2.54 -18.87
C LYS A 179 5.38 1.47 -19.26
N TYR A 180 6.66 1.82 -19.20
CA TYR A 180 7.75 0.85 -19.14
C TYR A 180 8.05 0.51 -17.68
N THR A 181 8.25 -0.76 -17.37
CA THR A 181 8.76 -1.26 -16.08
C THR A 181 9.79 -2.36 -16.35
N GLY A 182 11.02 -2.16 -15.88
CA GLY A 182 12.09 -3.13 -16.04
C GLY A 182 13.47 -2.54 -15.77
N ASN A 183 14.50 -3.18 -16.32
CA ASN A 183 15.90 -2.82 -16.13
C ASN A 183 16.34 -1.65 -17.03
N TRP A 184 17.27 -0.84 -16.52
CA TRP A 184 17.83 0.34 -17.18
C TRP A 184 19.36 0.30 -17.17
N LYS A 185 19.94 0.83 -18.23
CA LYS A 185 21.38 0.98 -18.36
C LYS A 185 21.72 2.33 -18.98
N ASP A 186 22.48 3.11 -18.23
CA ASP A 186 23.07 4.40 -18.65
C ASP A 186 22.05 5.34 -19.33
N GLY A 187 20.88 5.50 -18.70
CA GLY A 187 19.78 6.36 -19.17
C GLY A 187 18.79 5.71 -20.14
N LYS A 188 19.03 4.46 -20.57
CA LYS A 188 18.23 3.74 -21.58
C LYS A 188 17.47 2.56 -20.96
N PHE A 189 16.32 2.22 -21.55
CA PHE A 189 15.70 0.90 -21.37
C PHE A 189 16.69 -0.20 -21.77
N PHE A 190 16.67 -1.34 -21.08
CA PHE A 190 17.55 -2.48 -21.35
C PHE A 190 16.78 -3.80 -21.51
N TYR A 191 15.95 -4.17 -20.53
CA TYR A 191 15.03 -5.31 -20.63
C TYR A 191 13.82 -5.08 -19.72
N GLY A 192 12.61 -5.20 -20.25
CA GLY A 192 11.42 -4.91 -19.45
C GLY A 192 10.08 -5.10 -20.14
N THR A 193 9.02 -4.88 -19.37
CA THR A 193 7.64 -4.80 -19.86
C THR A 193 7.34 -3.37 -20.29
N HIS A 194 6.70 -3.18 -21.44
CA HIS A 194 6.03 -1.92 -21.78
C HIS A 194 4.54 -2.18 -22.03
N ALA A 195 3.70 -1.53 -21.24
CA ALA A 195 2.25 -1.48 -21.44
C ALA A 195 1.91 -0.15 -22.15
N HIS A 196 1.41 -0.22 -23.36
CA HIS A 196 0.98 0.93 -24.15
C HIS A 196 -0.30 1.55 -23.57
N ALA A 197 -0.55 2.83 -23.87
CA ALA A 197 -1.83 3.48 -23.54
C ALA A 197 -3.05 2.83 -24.22
N SER A 198 -2.85 2.11 -25.33
CA SER A 198 -3.86 1.28 -26.02
C SER A 198 -4.26 0.01 -25.27
N GLY A 199 -3.46 -0.41 -24.27
CA GLY A 199 -3.61 -1.68 -23.55
C GLY A 199 -2.67 -2.79 -24.03
N ASP A 200 -2.04 -2.62 -25.21
CA ASP A 200 -1.08 -3.58 -25.76
C ASP A 200 0.18 -3.73 -24.90
N LYS A 201 0.85 -4.88 -25.00
CA LYS A 201 2.00 -5.20 -24.12
C LYS A 201 3.19 -5.72 -24.90
N TYR A 202 4.37 -5.14 -24.66
CA TYR A 202 5.66 -5.72 -24.98
C TYR A 202 6.35 -6.27 -23.73
N VAL A 203 7.15 -7.33 -23.87
CA VAL A 203 8.10 -7.85 -22.88
C VAL A 203 9.36 -8.32 -23.61
N GLY A 204 10.51 -7.69 -23.40
CA GLY A 204 11.74 -8.06 -24.11
C GLY A 204 12.90 -7.08 -23.93
N GLU A 205 13.94 -7.28 -24.73
CA GLU A 205 15.16 -6.46 -24.78
C GLU A 205 14.94 -5.12 -25.51
N TRP A 206 15.82 -4.15 -25.24
CA TRP A 206 15.73 -2.80 -25.77
C TRP A 206 17.09 -2.28 -26.21
N GLU A 207 17.11 -1.51 -27.30
CA GLU A 207 18.27 -0.73 -27.69
C GLU A 207 17.83 0.65 -28.16
N ASN A 208 18.56 1.69 -27.75
CA ASN A 208 18.40 3.07 -28.24
C ASN A 208 16.96 3.62 -28.19
N GLY A 209 16.17 3.21 -27.19
CA GLY A 209 14.79 3.66 -26.98
C GLY A 209 13.73 2.89 -27.79
N LYS A 210 14.10 1.77 -28.42
CA LYS A 210 13.20 0.93 -29.23
C LYS A 210 13.31 -0.55 -28.84
N TYR A 211 12.30 -1.35 -29.20
CA TYR A 211 12.37 -2.81 -29.13
C TYR A 211 13.53 -3.33 -29.99
N HIS A 212 14.37 -4.18 -29.41
CA HIS A 212 15.54 -4.77 -30.05
C HIS A 212 15.84 -6.13 -29.42
N GLY A 213 16.55 -7.03 -30.10
CA GLY A 213 16.91 -8.33 -29.52
C GLY A 213 15.68 -9.21 -29.39
N PHE A 214 15.59 -10.08 -28.38
CA PHE A 214 14.44 -10.98 -28.25
C PHE A 214 13.29 -10.37 -27.45
N GLY A 215 12.04 -10.55 -27.91
CA GLY A 215 10.87 -10.04 -27.20
C GLY A 215 9.52 -10.61 -27.67
N SER A 216 8.55 -10.59 -26.75
CA SER A 216 7.15 -10.91 -26.99
C SER A 216 6.29 -9.65 -27.05
N TYR A 217 5.42 -9.54 -28.05
CA TYR A 217 4.36 -8.52 -28.11
C TYR A 217 2.98 -9.18 -28.10
N PHE A 218 2.04 -8.56 -27.41
CA PHE A 218 0.67 -9.03 -27.22
C PHE A 218 -0.27 -7.89 -27.65
N ASN A 219 -1.06 -8.12 -28.70
CA ASN A 219 -2.14 -7.22 -29.09
C ASN A 219 -3.32 -7.48 -28.16
N LEU A 220 -3.67 -6.48 -27.34
CA LEU A 220 -4.66 -6.56 -26.25
C LEU A 220 -5.70 -5.42 -26.33
N ALA A 221 -5.43 -4.40 -27.14
CA ALA A 221 -6.39 -3.36 -27.50
C ALA A 221 -7.66 -3.95 -28.14
N ASP A 222 -8.76 -3.20 -28.09
CA ASP A 222 -10.08 -3.69 -28.51
C ASP A 222 -10.27 -3.58 -30.04
N ASN A 223 -9.63 -4.48 -30.78
CA ASN A 223 -9.58 -4.52 -32.25
C ASN A 223 -9.67 -5.96 -32.81
N ASP A 224 -9.70 -6.11 -34.13
CA ASP A 224 -9.83 -7.43 -34.81
C ASP A 224 -8.63 -8.38 -34.62
N GLU A 225 -7.48 -7.87 -34.16
CA GLU A 225 -6.29 -8.64 -33.80
C GLU A 225 -6.18 -8.93 -32.28
N LYS A 226 -7.19 -8.58 -31.47
CA LYS A 226 -7.15 -8.77 -30.01
C LYS A 226 -6.89 -10.23 -29.63
N GLY A 227 -5.77 -10.48 -28.94
CA GLY A 227 -5.28 -11.82 -28.59
C GLY A 227 -4.20 -12.36 -29.53
N ALA A 228 -3.86 -11.64 -30.61
CA ALA A 228 -2.69 -11.94 -31.42
C ALA A 228 -1.39 -11.69 -30.63
N LYS A 229 -0.36 -12.47 -30.93
CA LYS A 229 0.92 -12.46 -30.21
C LYS A 229 2.10 -12.68 -31.14
N TYR A 230 3.10 -11.81 -31.06
CA TYR A 230 4.43 -12.06 -31.61
C TYR A 230 5.40 -12.55 -30.53
N VAL A 231 6.32 -13.45 -30.90
CA VAL A 231 7.48 -13.86 -30.11
C VAL A 231 8.66 -14.04 -31.06
N GLY A 232 9.72 -13.24 -30.93
CA GLY A 232 10.87 -13.35 -31.81
C GLY A 232 11.90 -12.25 -31.63
N GLU A 233 12.77 -12.13 -32.63
CA GLU A 233 13.74 -11.05 -32.77
C GLU A 233 13.08 -9.71 -33.12
N TRP A 234 13.75 -8.62 -32.71
CA TRP A 234 13.33 -7.25 -32.93
C TRP A 234 14.51 -6.41 -33.39
N LYS A 235 14.22 -5.47 -34.28
CA LYS A 235 15.19 -4.44 -34.68
C LYS A 235 14.50 -3.12 -34.90
N ASP A 236 15.06 -2.08 -34.29
CA ASP A 236 14.59 -0.70 -34.43
C ASP A 236 13.08 -0.52 -34.18
N GLY A 237 12.50 -1.27 -33.24
CA GLY A 237 11.07 -1.20 -32.91
C GLY A 237 10.16 -2.08 -33.78
N ASN A 238 10.72 -2.92 -34.66
CA ASN A 238 9.96 -3.77 -35.57
C ASN A 238 10.25 -5.26 -35.34
N TYR A 239 9.27 -6.12 -35.67
CA TYR A 239 9.57 -7.55 -35.89
C TYR A 239 10.66 -7.65 -36.98
N HIS A 240 11.72 -8.40 -36.69
CA HIS A 240 12.89 -8.56 -37.55
C HIS A 240 13.51 -9.93 -37.26
N GLY A 241 14.35 -10.50 -38.13
CA GLY A 241 14.98 -11.79 -37.85
C GLY A 241 13.95 -12.92 -37.70
N GLN A 242 14.26 -13.97 -36.94
CA GLN A 242 13.34 -15.09 -36.75
C GLN A 242 12.27 -14.80 -35.68
N GLY A 243 11.03 -15.19 -35.96
CA GLY A 243 9.97 -15.13 -34.97
C GLY A 243 8.69 -15.87 -35.35
N ILE A 244 7.78 -15.89 -34.38
CA ILE A 244 6.52 -16.61 -34.38
C ILE A 244 5.39 -15.59 -34.18
N TYR A 245 4.45 -15.51 -35.12
CA TYR A 245 3.24 -14.70 -34.96
C TYR A 245 2.01 -15.62 -34.88
N SER A 246 1.37 -15.65 -33.72
CA SER A 246 0.08 -16.28 -33.48
C SER A 246 -1.04 -15.27 -33.73
N PHE A 247 -1.94 -15.58 -34.65
CA PHE A 247 -3.13 -14.76 -34.92
C PHE A 247 -4.19 -14.96 -33.82
N ALA A 248 -5.06 -13.97 -33.62
CA ALA A 248 -6.17 -14.03 -32.66
C ALA A 248 -7.10 -15.24 -32.85
N ASP A 249 -7.30 -15.71 -34.09
CA ASP A 249 -8.10 -16.91 -34.38
C ASP A 249 -7.39 -18.24 -34.08
N GLY A 250 -6.09 -18.22 -33.76
CA GLY A 250 -5.27 -19.38 -33.43
C GLY A 250 -4.49 -20.00 -34.62
N ARG A 251 -4.53 -19.41 -35.81
CA ARG A 251 -3.49 -19.65 -36.85
C ARG A 251 -2.13 -19.20 -36.34
N VAL A 252 -1.04 -19.73 -36.90
CA VAL A 252 0.33 -19.32 -36.55
C VAL A 252 1.18 -19.17 -37.81
N TRP A 253 2.24 -18.37 -37.73
CA TRP A 253 3.32 -18.30 -38.70
C TRP A 253 4.68 -18.28 -38.00
N GLU A 254 5.67 -18.84 -38.68
CA GLU A 254 7.06 -18.98 -38.22
C GLU A 254 8.00 -18.62 -39.36
N GLY A 255 8.99 -17.76 -39.09
CA GLY A 255 10.05 -17.46 -40.06
C GLY A 255 10.66 -16.06 -39.90
N GLU A 256 11.19 -15.56 -41.02
CA GLU A 256 11.96 -14.32 -41.12
C GLU A 256 11.07 -13.08 -41.33
N PHE A 257 11.01 -12.23 -40.30
CA PHE A 257 10.44 -10.90 -40.38
C PHE A 257 11.49 -9.88 -40.86
N LYS A 258 11.02 -8.84 -41.57
CA LYS A 258 11.83 -7.67 -41.90
C LYS A 258 10.97 -6.42 -41.83
N ASN A 259 11.15 -5.64 -40.77
CA ASN A 259 10.43 -4.38 -40.54
C ASN A 259 8.90 -4.62 -40.46
N HIS A 260 8.47 -5.56 -39.62
CA HIS A 260 7.11 -6.11 -39.54
C HIS A 260 6.61 -6.91 -40.76
N GLU A 261 7.23 -6.80 -41.94
CA GLU A 261 6.83 -7.59 -43.11
C GLU A 261 7.26 -9.06 -43.01
N TRP A 262 6.42 -9.92 -43.59
CA TRP A 262 6.46 -11.37 -43.47
C TRP A 262 7.21 -11.96 -44.67
N VAL A 263 8.55 -12.06 -44.61
CA VAL A 263 9.37 -12.32 -45.80
C VAL A 263 9.44 -13.81 -46.14
N ASN A 264 10.08 -14.60 -45.29
CA ASN A 264 10.35 -16.02 -45.54
C ASN A 264 9.86 -16.86 -44.36
N GLY A 265 8.68 -17.46 -44.46
CA GLY A 265 8.15 -18.27 -43.36
C GLY A 265 6.87 -19.03 -43.70
N LYS A 266 6.53 -19.97 -42.83
CA LYS A 266 5.48 -20.96 -43.06
C LYS A 266 4.21 -20.60 -42.28
N LYS A 267 3.08 -20.49 -42.98
CA LYS A 267 1.74 -20.38 -42.36
C LYS A 267 1.26 -21.77 -41.94
N TYR A 268 0.61 -21.82 -40.79
CA TYR A 268 0.05 -23.01 -40.19
C TYR A 268 -1.43 -22.78 -39.87
N ALA A 269 -2.29 -23.75 -40.17
CA ALA A 269 -3.66 -23.71 -39.69
C ALA A 269 -3.70 -23.92 -38.17
N LYS A 270 -4.87 -23.66 -37.57
CA LYS A 270 -5.08 -23.71 -36.11
C LYS A 270 -4.66 -25.07 -35.54
N GLY A 271 -3.64 -25.08 -34.69
CA GLY A 271 -3.09 -26.29 -34.07
C GLY A 271 -2.17 -27.14 -34.96
N GLU A 272 -1.80 -26.70 -36.17
CA GLU A 272 -0.80 -27.40 -36.99
C GLU A 272 0.64 -27.07 -36.61
N TYR A 273 0.89 -25.88 -36.05
CA TYR A 273 2.24 -25.42 -35.74
C TYR A 273 2.97 -26.30 -34.72
N ILE A 274 2.23 -26.80 -33.74
CA ILE A 274 2.73 -27.74 -32.73
C ILE A 274 3.21 -29.05 -33.40
N LYS A 275 2.60 -29.43 -34.54
CA LYS A 275 2.92 -30.64 -35.34
C LYS A 275 4.04 -30.44 -36.37
N SER A 276 4.68 -29.26 -36.37
CA SER A 276 5.73 -28.88 -37.34
C SER A 276 7.03 -28.41 -36.70
N LEU A 277 6.98 -27.88 -35.47
CA LEU A 277 8.16 -27.73 -34.61
C LEU A 277 8.90 -29.07 -34.41
N GLU A 278 8.19 -30.18 -34.54
CA GLU A 278 8.73 -31.54 -34.61
C GLU A 278 9.67 -31.80 -35.83
N LYS A 279 9.87 -30.85 -36.78
CA LYS A 279 10.40 -31.15 -38.14
C LYS A 279 11.47 -30.23 -38.77
N ALA A 280 11.78 -29.02 -38.30
CA ALA A 280 12.75 -28.11 -38.99
C ALA A 280 13.52 -27.15 -38.05
N LYS A 281 14.65 -26.54 -38.49
CA LYS A 281 15.40 -25.47 -37.78
C LYS A 281 16.24 -24.53 -38.72
N PRO A 282 16.33 -23.21 -38.44
CA PRO A 282 17.17 -22.20 -39.14
C PRO A 282 18.30 -21.64 -38.21
N SER A 283 18.97 -20.48 -38.37
CA SER A 283 19.27 -19.61 -39.53
C SER A 283 20.76 -19.18 -39.49
N ASN A 284 21.19 -18.42 -38.47
CA ASN A 284 22.59 -18.01 -38.17
C ASN A 284 23.42 -19.18 -37.56
N SER A 285 23.26 -20.32 -38.22
CA SER A 285 23.32 -21.63 -37.62
C SER A 285 24.67 -22.25 -37.91
N CYS A 286 25.32 -22.79 -36.88
CA CYS A 286 26.61 -23.45 -37.02
C CYS A 286 26.59 -24.51 -38.15
N PRO A 287 27.65 -24.70 -38.95
CA PRO A 287 27.54 -25.36 -40.25
C PRO A 287 26.96 -26.78 -40.18
N GLY A 288 25.89 -27.03 -40.96
CA GLY A 288 25.14 -28.30 -40.95
C GLY A 288 23.98 -28.36 -39.95
N SER A 289 23.76 -27.32 -39.15
CA SER A 289 22.65 -27.23 -38.20
C SER A 289 21.27 -27.34 -38.91
N PRO A 290 20.33 -28.17 -38.42
CA PRO A 290 20.42 -28.96 -37.19
C PRO A 290 21.19 -30.27 -37.37
N ILE A 291 22.38 -30.38 -36.75
CA ILE A 291 23.14 -31.64 -36.78
C ILE A 291 22.51 -32.67 -35.84
N LYS A 292 22.54 -33.92 -36.29
CA LYS A 292 22.17 -35.11 -35.54
C LYS A 292 23.44 -35.95 -35.36
N THR A 293 24.07 -35.81 -34.21
CA THR A 293 25.39 -36.37 -33.91
C THR A 293 25.51 -36.71 -32.43
N TYR A 294 26.61 -37.35 -32.03
CA TYR A 294 26.99 -37.55 -30.63
C TYR A 294 27.60 -36.26 -30.07
N TYR A 295 27.55 -36.04 -28.75
CA TYR A 295 28.04 -34.79 -28.16
C TYR A 295 29.54 -34.56 -28.44
N ASP A 296 30.35 -35.61 -28.29
CA ASP A 296 31.79 -35.62 -28.61
C ASP A 296 32.09 -35.62 -30.12
N SER A 297 31.05 -35.40 -30.95
CA SER A 297 31.11 -35.36 -32.42
C SER A 297 30.40 -34.12 -32.99
N ILE A 298 30.27 -33.07 -32.19
CA ILE A 298 29.96 -31.71 -32.66
C ILE A 298 31.28 -31.08 -33.18
N PRO A 299 31.36 -30.57 -34.43
CA PRO A 299 32.63 -30.07 -34.98
C PRO A 299 33.16 -28.81 -34.27
N ASP A 300 34.47 -28.71 -34.08
CA ASP A 300 35.14 -27.49 -33.55
C ASP A 300 34.83 -26.20 -34.35
N SER A 301 34.44 -26.35 -35.63
CA SER A 301 33.98 -25.25 -36.48
C SER A 301 32.65 -24.63 -36.03
N TRP A 302 31.94 -25.25 -35.08
CA TRP A 302 30.82 -24.67 -34.36
C TRP A 302 31.34 -23.70 -33.30
N ASN A 303 31.81 -22.53 -33.76
CA ASN A 303 32.50 -21.56 -32.92
C ASN A 303 32.02 -20.12 -33.15
N ASN A 304 31.47 -19.50 -32.10
CA ASN A 304 30.81 -18.18 -32.10
C ASN A 304 29.65 -18.10 -33.11
N CYS A 305 28.76 -19.10 -33.08
CA CYS A 305 27.61 -19.23 -33.97
C CYS A 305 26.37 -19.72 -33.18
N SER A 306 25.17 -19.41 -33.67
CA SER A 306 23.89 -19.71 -32.99
C SER A 306 23.24 -20.95 -33.60
N GLY A 307 23.83 -22.11 -33.34
CA GLY A 307 23.38 -23.40 -33.88
C GLY A 307 22.13 -23.96 -33.20
N THR A 308 21.56 -24.99 -33.83
CA THR A 308 20.72 -25.97 -33.14
C THR A 308 21.37 -27.34 -33.19
N TYR A 309 21.66 -27.91 -32.03
CA TYR A 309 22.09 -29.31 -31.90
C TYR A 309 20.87 -30.21 -31.65
N VAL A 310 20.90 -31.43 -32.18
CA VAL A 310 20.00 -32.52 -31.79
C VAL A 310 20.85 -33.74 -31.44
N SER A 311 20.89 -34.11 -30.16
CA SER A 311 21.62 -35.29 -29.70
C SER A 311 21.13 -36.56 -30.38
N PHE A 312 22.06 -37.45 -30.70
CA PHE A 312 21.81 -38.80 -31.21
C PHE A 312 22.35 -39.92 -30.31
N ASP A 313 23.01 -39.55 -29.21
CA ASP A 313 23.56 -40.44 -28.19
C ASP A 313 22.48 -41.36 -27.60
N GLU A 314 22.81 -42.62 -27.31
CA GLU A 314 21.84 -43.53 -26.69
C GLU A 314 21.49 -43.04 -25.28
N GLY A 315 20.20 -42.75 -25.05
CA GLY A 315 19.69 -42.08 -23.83
C GLY A 315 19.39 -40.58 -23.99
N PHE A 316 20.03 -39.87 -24.93
CA PHE A 316 19.83 -38.43 -25.17
C PHE A 316 19.30 -38.10 -26.58
N LYS A 317 19.14 -39.14 -27.43
CA LYS A 317 18.59 -39.13 -28.78
C LYS A 317 17.28 -38.34 -28.93
N GLY A 318 17.38 -37.09 -29.36
CA GLY A 318 16.28 -36.15 -29.59
C GLY A 318 16.41 -34.81 -28.87
N ASN A 319 17.16 -34.76 -27.76
CA ASN A 319 17.38 -33.52 -26.99
C ASN A 319 17.92 -32.42 -27.91
N THR A 320 17.32 -31.22 -27.81
CA THR A 320 17.52 -30.10 -28.71
C THR A 320 18.09 -28.91 -27.94
N TYR A 321 19.32 -28.49 -28.25
CA TYR A 321 19.83 -27.19 -27.78
C TYR A 321 19.76 -26.17 -28.90
N ILE A 322 19.16 -25.00 -28.65
CA ILE A 322 19.11 -23.85 -29.56
C ILE A 322 19.85 -22.70 -28.87
N GLY A 323 20.96 -22.23 -29.41
CA GLY A 323 21.70 -21.13 -28.82
C GLY A 323 23.14 -21.02 -29.30
N GLU A 324 23.93 -20.24 -28.56
CA GLU A 324 25.31 -19.92 -28.89
C GLU A 324 26.26 -21.12 -28.65
N PHE A 325 27.21 -21.32 -29.57
CA PHE A 325 28.28 -22.31 -29.49
C PHE A 325 29.65 -21.65 -29.54
N LYS A 326 30.64 -22.27 -28.89
CA LYS A 326 32.04 -21.87 -28.91
C LYS A 326 32.93 -23.10 -28.85
N ASN A 327 33.90 -23.20 -29.75
CA ASN A 327 34.80 -24.35 -29.92
C ASN A 327 34.06 -25.72 -29.83
N GLY A 328 33.01 -25.92 -30.64
CA GLY A 328 32.23 -27.17 -30.66
C GLY A 328 31.21 -27.34 -29.54
N GLN A 329 31.22 -26.53 -28.48
CA GLN A 329 30.37 -26.72 -27.30
C GLN A 329 29.34 -25.60 -27.11
N PRO A 330 28.14 -25.88 -26.57
CA PRO A 330 27.20 -24.84 -26.12
C PRO A 330 27.87 -23.84 -25.15
N ASN A 331 27.80 -22.55 -25.48
CA ASN A 331 28.52 -21.49 -24.78
C ASN A 331 27.91 -20.11 -25.09
N GLY A 332 27.37 -19.43 -24.07
CA GLY A 332 26.61 -18.19 -24.20
C GLY A 332 25.14 -18.38 -23.83
N LYS A 333 24.26 -17.48 -24.28
CA LYS A 333 22.81 -17.61 -24.04
C LYS A 333 22.21 -18.72 -24.91
N GLY A 334 21.25 -19.45 -24.37
CA GLY A 334 20.44 -20.38 -25.18
C GLY A 334 19.29 -21.05 -24.44
N THR A 335 18.63 -21.95 -25.16
CA THR A 335 17.48 -22.73 -24.70
C THR A 335 17.73 -24.23 -24.95
N TYR A 336 17.65 -25.05 -23.91
CA TYR A 336 17.80 -26.50 -24.01
C TYR A 336 16.44 -27.17 -23.81
N TYR A 337 15.99 -27.95 -24.78
CA TYR A 337 14.76 -28.74 -24.76
C TYR A 337 15.13 -30.22 -24.62
N PHE A 338 14.66 -30.87 -23.56
CA PHE A 338 14.83 -32.29 -23.34
C PHE A 338 13.70 -33.03 -24.07
N LEU A 339 14.01 -33.80 -25.12
CA LEU A 339 13.01 -34.37 -26.05
C LEU A 339 13.21 -35.87 -26.34
N ALA A 340 14.31 -36.45 -25.86
CA ALA A 340 14.60 -37.87 -26.02
C ALA A 340 13.72 -38.77 -25.15
N ASN A 341 13.73 -40.09 -25.36
CA ASN A 341 13.06 -41.04 -24.46
C ASN A 341 13.88 -41.25 -23.16
N ASN A 342 13.95 -40.22 -22.32
CA ASN A 342 14.48 -40.24 -20.96
C ASN A 342 13.50 -39.57 -19.99
N GLU A 343 13.85 -39.52 -18.71
CA GLU A 343 13.00 -39.01 -17.62
C GLU A 343 12.59 -37.53 -17.80
N PHE A 344 13.41 -36.76 -18.52
CA PHE A 344 13.24 -35.32 -18.73
C PHE A 344 12.49 -34.98 -20.04
N LYS A 345 11.84 -35.95 -20.70
CA LYS A 345 11.17 -35.77 -22.01
C LYS A 345 10.00 -34.75 -22.03
N GLY A 346 10.33 -33.49 -22.32
CA GLY A 346 9.43 -32.33 -22.33
C GLY A 346 10.07 -31.10 -21.68
N ASP A 347 10.99 -31.30 -20.72
CA ASP A 347 11.59 -30.24 -19.89
C ASP A 347 12.34 -29.20 -20.73
N LYS A 348 12.49 -27.99 -20.19
CA LYS A 348 13.11 -26.86 -20.87
C LYS A 348 13.99 -26.04 -19.94
N TYR A 349 15.20 -25.69 -20.36
CA TYR A 349 16.05 -24.68 -19.74
C TYR A 349 16.19 -23.44 -20.63
N GLU A 350 16.21 -22.24 -20.05
CA GLU A 350 16.49 -20.95 -20.69
C GLU A 350 17.53 -20.20 -19.85
N GLY A 351 18.71 -19.87 -20.38
CA GLY A 351 19.73 -19.14 -19.61
C GLY A 351 21.11 -19.13 -20.24
N GLU A 352 22.12 -18.85 -19.42
CA GLU A 352 23.54 -18.91 -19.79
C GLU A 352 24.07 -20.35 -19.69
N ILE A 353 24.82 -20.78 -20.70
CA ILE A 353 25.43 -22.11 -20.79
C ILE A 353 26.92 -21.92 -21.05
N LYS A 354 27.74 -22.81 -20.48
CA LYS A 354 29.20 -22.73 -20.54
C LYS A 354 29.78 -24.12 -20.68
N ASN A 355 30.48 -24.35 -21.78
CA ASN A 355 31.14 -25.63 -22.11
C ASN A 355 30.15 -26.83 -22.13
N GLY A 356 28.91 -26.60 -22.55
CA GLY A 356 27.82 -27.58 -22.50
C GLY A 356 26.94 -27.54 -21.24
N GLU A 357 27.41 -26.94 -20.15
CA GLU A 357 26.76 -26.99 -18.84
C GLU A 357 25.97 -25.72 -18.51
N PHE A 358 24.81 -25.83 -17.85
CA PHE A 358 24.06 -24.64 -17.41
C PHE A 358 24.85 -23.88 -16.33
N PHE A 359 24.94 -22.56 -16.44
CA PHE A 359 25.85 -21.75 -15.64
C PHE A 359 25.31 -20.32 -15.44
N GLY A 360 25.50 -19.74 -14.25
CA GLY A 360 25.00 -18.39 -13.98
C GLY A 360 23.47 -18.35 -13.86
N MET A 361 22.86 -17.18 -14.12
CA MET A 361 21.41 -17.01 -13.97
C MET A 361 20.65 -17.71 -15.11
N GLY A 362 19.70 -18.56 -14.75
CA GLY A 362 18.84 -19.26 -15.70
C GLY A 362 17.48 -19.64 -15.13
N THR A 363 16.65 -20.20 -16.01
CA THR A 363 15.29 -20.66 -15.73
C THR A 363 15.12 -22.09 -16.21
N TYR A 364 14.53 -22.96 -15.39
CA TYR A 364 14.20 -24.34 -15.77
C TYR A 364 12.69 -24.57 -15.61
N TYR A 365 12.07 -25.23 -16.58
CA TYR A 365 10.66 -25.58 -16.63
C TYR A 365 10.55 -27.10 -16.65
N PHE A 366 9.81 -27.65 -15.69
CA PHE A 366 9.56 -29.08 -15.56
C PHE A 366 8.27 -29.39 -16.32
N GLU A 367 8.38 -29.92 -17.52
CA GLU A 367 7.30 -30.18 -18.48
C GLU A 367 7.18 -31.68 -18.82
N ALA A 368 8.14 -32.50 -18.41
CA ALA A 368 8.23 -33.94 -18.62
C ALA A 368 7.94 -34.74 -17.35
N SER A 369 8.64 -34.32 -16.30
CA SER A 369 8.80 -35.07 -15.05
C SER A 369 7.43 -35.24 -14.39
N ASN A 370 6.79 -36.40 -14.49
CA ASN A 370 5.37 -36.60 -14.13
C ASN A 370 5.00 -36.18 -12.69
N GLN A 371 5.98 -36.10 -11.78
CA GLN A 371 5.83 -35.59 -10.41
C GLN A 371 5.85 -34.06 -10.29
N PHE A 372 6.57 -33.38 -11.19
CA PHE A 372 6.88 -31.94 -11.20
C PHE A 372 6.32 -31.22 -12.44
N LYS A 373 5.49 -31.89 -13.26
CA LYS A 373 5.02 -31.39 -14.56
C LYS A 373 4.12 -30.14 -14.41
N GLY A 374 4.71 -28.99 -14.66
CA GLY A 374 4.18 -27.63 -14.51
C GLY A 374 5.16 -26.71 -13.76
N ASP A 375 6.02 -27.28 -12.89
CA ASP A 375 6.90 -26.55 -11.98
C ASP A 375 7.97 -25.71 -12.71
N LYS A 376 8.51 -24.70 -12.02
CA LYS A 376 9.51 -23.78 -12.55
C LYS A 376 10.59 -23.44 -11.52
N TYR A 377 11.85 -23.32 -11.95
CA TYR A 377 12.94 -22.72 -11.18
C TYR A 377 13.50 -21.48 -11.89
N GLU A 378 13.89 -20.46 -11.13
CA GLU A 378 14.57 -19.23 -11.57
C GLU A 378 15.74 -18.96 -10.61
N GLY A 379 17.00 -19.00 -11.06
CA GLY A 379 18.13 -18.83 -10.14
C GLY A 379 19.51 -19.15 -10.72
N GLU A 380 20.50 -19.25 -9.83
CA GLU A 380 21.90 -19.56 -10.14
C GLU A 380 22.13 -21.05 -10.40
N PHE A 381 22.76 -21.34 -11.54
CA PHE A 381 23.23 -22.65 -11.96
C PHE A 381 24.75 -22.71 -11.97
N LYS A 382 25.27 -23.91 -11.72
CA LYS A 382 26.67 -24.26 -11.90
C LYS A 382 26.77 -25.71 -12.35
N ASN A 383 27.52 -25.98 -13.41
CA ASN A 383 27.72 -27.33 -13.94
C ASN A 383 26.40 -28.09 -14.21
N SER A 384 25.42 -27.42 -14.85
CA SER A 384 24.05 -27.92 -15.11
C SER A 384 23.15 -28.12 -13.88
N VAL A 385 23.62 -27.76 -12.69
CA VAL A 385 22.97 -28.05 -11.40
C VAL A 385 22.62 -26.74 -10.67
N GLN A 386 21.51 -26.71 -9.93
CA GLN A 386 21.10 -25.56 -9.11
C GLN A 386 22.09 -25.39 -7.94
N ASP A 387 22.85 -24.29 -7.92
CA ASP A 387 23.97 -24.03 -7.00
C ASP A 387 24.20 -22.52 -6.89
N GLY A 388 23.76 -21.92 -5.78
CA GLY A 388 23.67 -20.48 -5.59
C GLY A 388 22.28 -20.04 -5.13
N MET A 389 21.91 -18.77 -5.32
CA MET A 389 20.59 -18.27 -4.91
C MET A 389 19.53 -18.47 -6.00
N GLY A 390 18.34 -18.92 -5.62
CA GLY A 390 17.26 -19.17 -6.57
C GLY A 390 15.88 -19.31 -5.96
N THR A 391 14.89 -19.41 -6.85
CA THR A 391 13.47 -19.46 -6.57
C THR A 391 12.86 -20.67 -7.29
N TYR A 392 12.05 -21.46 -6.60
CA TYR A 392 11.27 -22.55 -7.19
C TYR A 392 9.78 -22.29 -6.99
N TYR A 393 8.99 -22.51 -8.03
CA TYR A 393 7.54 -22.37 -8.06
C TYR A 393 6.94 -23.75 -8.30
N TYR A 394 6.14 -24.20 -7.34
CA TYR A 394 5.38 -25.43 -7.46
C TYR A 394 4.06 -25.08 -8.17
N LEU A 395 3.88 -25.57 -9.39
CA LEU A 395 2.82 -25.21 -10.32
C LEU A 395 2.17 -26.46 -10.95
N ALA A 396 2.84 -27.61 -10.87
CA ALA A 396 2.32 -28.93 -11.22
C ALA A 396 1.08 -29.29 -10.39
N ASP A 397 0.23 -30.18 -10.92
CA ASP A 397 -1.05 -30.56 -10.29
C ASP A 397 -0.87 -31.57 -9.14
N ASN A 398 -0.09 -31.19 -8.13
CA ASN A 398 0.25 -31.99 -6.96
C ASN A 398 -0.09 -31.24 -5.64
N ALA A 399 0.22 -31.86 -4.49
CA ALA A 399 -0.15 -31.32 -3.17
C ALA A 399 0.56 -30.00 -2.77
N ALA A 400 1.60 -29.59 -3.49
CA ALA A 400 2.33 -28.33 -3.31
C ALA A 400 1.94 -27.26 -4.35
N LYS A 401 0.91 -27.50 -5.19
CA LYS A 401 0.53 -26.55 -6.25
C LYS A 401 0.23 -25.16 -5.69
N GLY A 402 0.98 -24.16 -6.14
CA GLY A 402 0.94 -22.76 -5.70
C GLY A 402 1.99 -22.41 -4.63
N ASP A 403 2.72 -23.38 -4.09
CA ASP A 403 3.84 -23.14 -3.17
C ASP A 403 5.02 -22.49 -3.92
N LYS A 404 5.91 -21.82 -3.18
CA LYS A 404 7.11 -21.16 -3.71
C LYS A 404 8.25 -21.19 -2.71
N TYR A 405 9.43 -21.68 -3.09
CA TYR A 405 10.65 -21.50 -2.30
C TYR A 405 11.52 -20.38 -2.86
N ILE A 406 12.20 -19.62 -2.00
CA ILE A 406 13.23 -18.62 -2.36
C ILE A 406 14.42 -18.83 -1.41
N GLY A 407 15.60 -19.18 -1.89
CA GLY A 407 16.74 -19.39 -1.01
C GLY A 407 18.00 -19.92 -1.69
N VAL A 408 18.94 -20.38 -0.86
CA VAL A 408 20.17 -21.02 -1.33
C VAL A 408 19.91 -22.46 -1.76
N TYR A 409 20.46 -22.81 -2.91
CA TYR A 409 20.52 -24.14 -3.50
C TYR A 409 21.96 -24.62 -3.49
N LYS A 410 22.16 -25.91 -3.30
CA LYS A 410 23.45 -26.55 -3.45
C LYS A 410 23.31 -28.00 -3.89
N ASP A 411 24.05 -28.34 -4.94
CA ASP A 411 24.11 -29.67 -5.54
C ASP A 411 22.72 -30.14 -6.04
N GLY A 412 21.88 -29.21 -6.51
CA GLY A 412 20.57 -29.52 -7.12
C GLY A 412 19.40 -29.55 -6.13
N SER A 413 19.61 -29.15 -4.88
CA SER A 413 18.57 -29.12 -3.85
C SER A 413 18.68 -27.87 -2.97
N PRO A 414 17.58 -27.38 -2.39
CA PRO A 414 17.61 -26.37 -1.33
C PRO A 414 18.57 -26.76 -0.21
N LYS A 415 19.48 -25.87 0.17
CA LYS A 415 20.51 -26.17 1.19
C LYS A 415 21.09 -24.86 1.72
N GLY A 416 20.90 -24.60 3.01
CA GLY A 416 21.22 -23.29 3.60
C GLY A 416 19.98 -22.41 3.72
N TRP A 417 20.15 -21.09 3.84
CA TRP A 417 19.04 -20.20 4.18
C TRP A 417 18.06 -19.97 3.03
N GLY A 418 16.77 -19.94 3.35
CA GLY A 418 15.69 -19.68 2.40
C GLY A 418 14.35 -19.39 3.07
N THR A 419 13.31 -19.27 2.25
CA THR A 419 11.93 -18.96 2.63
C THR A 419 10.97 -19.77 1.76
N TYR A 420 10.22 -20.69 2.36
CA TYR A 420 9.21 -21.51 1.70
C TYR A 420 7.81 -20.95 1.98
N PHE A 421 7.18 -20.37 0.97
CA PHE A 421 5.80 -19.92 0.95
C PHE A 421 4.90 -21.09 0.53
N PHE A 422 3.84 -21.35 1.26
CA PHE A 422 2.81 -22.34 0.90
C PHE A 422 1.63 -21.61 0.22
N ASN A 423 0.90 -22.28 -0.68
CA ASN A 423 -0.28 -21.74 -1.36
C ASN A 423 -1.42 -21.40 -0.37
N ASP A 424 -1.50 -22.12 0.75
CA ASP A 424 -2.39 -21.80 1.86
C ASP A 424 -1.96 -20.55 2.67
N GLY A 425 -0.86 -19.90 2.29
CA GLY A 425 -0.36 -18.64 2.83
C GLY A 425 0.57 -18.77 4.04
N ARG A 426 0.85 -19.98 4.53
CA ARG A 426 1.93 -20.21 5.51
C ARG A 426 3.29 -19.86 4.91
N VAL A 427 4.28 -19.55 5.73
CA VAL A 427 5.67 -19.30 5.28
C VAL A 427 6.67 -19.87 6.27
N TRP A 428 7.70 -20.60 5.81
CA TRP A 428 8.81 -21.07 6.65
C TRP A 428 10.11 -20.37 6.21
N GLU A 429 10.69 -19.52 7.05
CA GLU A 429 11.98 -18.85 6.81
C GLU A 429 13.05 -19.52 7.66
N GLY A 430 14.12 -20.04 7.08
CA GLY A 430 15.14 -20.77 7.84
C GLY A 430 16.25 -21.40 7.02
N GLU A 431 17.10 -22.16 7.71
CA GLU A 431 18.08 -23.05 7.09
C GLU A 431 17.38 -24.36 6.71
N PHE A 432 17.38 -24.70 5.43
CA PHE A 432 16.78 -25.92 4.90
C PHE A 432 17.86 -26.96 4.58
N ASN A 433 17.52 -28.23 4.78
CA ASN A 433 18.31 -29.35 4.23
C ASN A 433 17.86 -29.72 2.81
N GLN A 434 18.61 -30.61 2.17
CA GLN A 434 18.38 -31.08 0.79
C GLN A 434 17.04 -31.82 0.57
N LYS A 435 16.22 -32.03 1.62
CA LYS A 435 14.85 -32.56 1.54
C LYS A 435 13.77 -31.50 1.75
N LEU A 436 14.13 -30.20 1.79
CA LEU A 436 13.23 -29.11 2.20
C LEU A 436 12.69 -29.21 3.63
N GLU A 437 13.37 -29.97 4.51
CA GLU A 437 13.10 -29.96 5.93
C GLU A 437 13.81 -28.73 6.56
N LEU A 438 13.04 -27.89 7.26
CA LEU A 438 13.56 -26.75 8.03
C LEU A 438 14.42 -27.26 9.20
N ILE A 439 15.73 -27.00 9.19
CA ILE A 439 16.69 -27.39 10.22
C ILE A 439 16.63 -26.41 11.40
N ASP A 440 16.71 -25.11 11.10
CA ASP A 440 16.64 -23.99 12.04
C ASP A 440 15.86 -22.84 11.37
N GLY A 441 15.21 -21.98 12.16
CA GLY A 441 14.42 -20.85 11.66
C GLY A 441 13.00 -20.79 12.22
N LYS A 442 12.09 -20.16 11.47
CA LYS A 442 10.72 -19.82 11.89
C LYS A 442 9.69 -20.35 10.91
N LYS A 443 8.61 -20.90 11.46
CA LYS A 443 7.40 -21.29 10.72
C LYS A 443 6.29 -20.29 11.07
N TYR A 444 5.98 -19.41 10.14
CA TYR A 444 4.89 -18.45 10.20
C TYR A 444 3.61 -19.09 9.63
N ALA A 445 2.47 -18.87 10.28
CA ALA A 445 1.17 -19.30 9.79
C ALA A 445 0.63 -18.37 8.67
N LYS A 446 -0.55 -18.71 8.13
CA LYS A 446 -1.23 -17.93 7.09
C LYS A 446 -1.41 -16.47 7.51
N GLY A 447 -0.74 -15.56 6.80
CA GLY A 447 -0.80 -14.12 7.06
C GLY A 447 0.06 -13.60 8.22
N GLU A 448 0.86 -14.45 8.88
CA GLU A 448 1.81 -14.00 9.93
C GLU A 448 3.12 -13.46 9.35
N TYR A 449 3.43 -13.77 8.08
CA TYR A 449 4.67 -13.35 7.44
C TYR A 449 4.56 -11.94 6.84
N ASN A 450 5.33 -11.01 7.42
CA ASN A 450 5.52 -9.65 6.87
C ASN A 450 6.84 -9.61 6.09
N PHE A 451 6.78 -9.13 4.84
CA PHE A 451 7.89 -9.13 3.87
C PHE A 451 9.07 -8.21 4.27
N SER A 452 8.96 -7.45 5.36
CA SER A 452 10.05 -6.66 5.97
C SER A 452 11.12 -7.50 6.70
N ASN A 453 11.15 -8.82 6.51
CA ASN A 453 12.15 -9.74 7.08
C ASN A 453 12.67 -10.74 6.04
N THR A 454 13.80 -10.41 5.39
CA THR A 454 14.58 -11.35 4.56
C THR A 454 16.07 -11.10 4.71
N SER A 455 16.66 -11.59 5.80
CA SER A 455 18.11 -11.80 6.04
C SER A 455 18.33 -12.17 7.52
N ILE A 456 18.98 -13.29 7.85
CA ILE A 456 19.54 -13.42 9.21
C ILE A 456 20.80 -12.57 9.34
N MET A 457 20.60 -11.36 9.84
CA MET A 457 21.52 -10.84 10.84
C MET A 457 21.30 -11.59 12.16
N LYS A 458 22.35 -12.12 12.78
CA LYS A 458 22.26 -12.94 14.01
C LYS A 458 21.55 -12.19 15.13
N GLN A 459 20.87 -12.86 16.06
CA GLN A 459 20.17 -12.17 17.15
C GLN A 459 21.15 -11.36 18.02
N CYS A 460 20.91 -10.05 18.19
CA CYS A 460 21.81 -9.17 18.94
C CYS A 460 21.94 -9.61 20.42
N PRO A 461 23.17 -9.71 20.99
CA PRO A 461 23.38 -10.21 22.35
C PRO A 461 22.62 -9.42 23.42
N GLY A 462 21.79 -10.10 24.22
CA GLY A 462 20.99 -9.48 25.28
C GLY A 462 19.71 -8.77 24.82
N SER A 463 19.35 -8.82 23.53
CA SER A 463 18.04 -8.38 23.05
C SER A 463 16.91 -9.26 23.62
N PRO A 464 15.76 -8.71 24.05
CA PRO A 464 15.33 -7.31 23.99
C PRO A 464 15.87 -6.44 25.14
N ILE A 465 16.19 -5.17 24.85
CA ILE A 465 16.67 -4.20 25.86
C ILE A 465 15.73 -3.00 26.03
N LYS A 466 15.74 -2.43 27.25
CA LYS A 466 15.10 -1.14 27.58
C LYS A 466 16.20 -0.12 27.88
N THR A 467 16.45 0.81 26.95
CA THR A 467 17.57 1.76 27.02
C THR A 467 17.23 3.05 26.25
N THR A 468 18.08 4.08 26.30
CA THR A 468 17.98 5.17 25.32
C THR A 468 18.66 4.75 24.02
N TYR A 469 18.23 5.28 22.88
CA TYR A 469 18.81 4.93 21.57
C TYR A 469 20.29 5.36 21.40
N THR A 470 20.86 6.06 22.39
CA THR A 470 22.28 6.43 22.48
C THR A 470 23.11 5.50 23.38
N GLU A 471 22.47 4.53 24.03
CA GLU A 471 23.04 3.61 25.02
C GLU A 471 22.80 2.14 24.61
N ILE A 472 22.97 1.87 23.31
CA ILE A 472 22.85 0.54 22.71
C ILE A 472 24.25 -0.12 22.73
N PRO A 473 24.40 -1.40 23.13
CA PRO A 473 25.73 -2.00 23.31
C PRO A 473 26.59 -2.02 22.03
N SER A 474 27.89 -1.77 22.16
CA SER A 474 28.88 -1.81 21.06
C SER A 474 29.00 -3.19 20.38
N SER A 475 28.54 -4.24 21.05
CA SER A 475 28.44 -5.61 20.51
C SER A 475 27.30 -5.80 19.51
N TRP A 476 26.42 -4.82 19.30
CA TRP A 476 25.29 -4.91 18.36
C TRP A 476 25.75 -4.49 16.94
N HIS A 477 26.35 -5.43 16.20
CA HIS A 477 26.86 -5.22 14.84
C HIS A 477 26.53 -6.39 13.92
N ASN A 478 25.98 -6.10 12.73
CA ASN A 478 25.41 -7.07 11.77
C ASN A 478 24.47 -8.07 12.46
N CYS A 479 23.60 -7.55 13.33
CA CYS A 479 22.70 -8.32 14.18
C CYS A 479 21.26 -7.79 14.13
N LYS A 480 20.24 -8.61 14.41
CA LYS A 480 18.83 -8.19 14.48
C LYS A 480 18.37 -8.13 15.94
N GLY A 481 17.67 -7.07 16.36
CA GLY A 481 17.43 -6.78 17.78
C GLY A 481 16.14 -6.00 18.05
N LYS A 482 15.71 -5.96 19.32
CA LYS A 482 14.55 -5.19 19.79
C LYS A 482 14.94 -4.22 20.90
N VAL A 483 14.55 -2.94 20.76
CA VAL A 483 14.85 -1.86 21.71
C VAL A 483 13.58 -1.09 22.03
N THR A 484 13.22 -1.04 23.32
CA THR A 484 12.17 -0.13 23.81
C THR A 484 12.81 1.10 24.43
N SER A 485 12.43 2.28 23.93
CA SER A 485 13.04 3.55 24.32
C SER A 485 12.64 3.98 25.73
N THR A 486 13.62 4.26 26.58
CA THR A 486 13.43 4.91 27.89
C THR A 486 13.51 6.45 27.82
N LYS A 487 13.98 7.00 26.69
CA LYS A 487 14.18 8.44 26.47
C LYS A 487 12.86 9.21 26.60
N LYS A 488 12.85 10.28 27.42
CA LYS A 488 11.63 11.03 27.81
C LYS A 488 10.72 11.46 26.64
N SER A 489 11.28 11.80 25.48
CA SER A 489 10.55 12.24 24.28
C SER A 489 9.91 11.12 23.45
N THR A 490 10.35 9.88 23.63
CA THR A 490 9.94 8.71 22.83
C THR A 490 9.62 7.52 23.75
N LYS A 491 9.27 7.80 25.01
CA LYS A 491 9.19 6.79 26.08
C LYS A 491 8.10 5.76 25.74
N GLY A 492 8.53 4.51 25.56
CA GLY A 492 7.66 3.40 25.14
C GLY A 492 7.71 3.07 23.65
N SER A 493 8.31 3.92 22.79
CA SER A 493 8.50 3.61 21.36
C SER A 493 9.39 2.37 21.19
N ILE A 494 9.06 1.50 20.24
CA ILE A 494 9.68 0.18 20.06
C ILE A 494 10.30 0.10 18.66
N TYR A 495 11.61 -0.08 18.62
CA TYR A 495 12.31 -0.51 17.40
C TYR A 495 12.47 -2.03 17.40
N TYR A 496 12.23 -2.66 16.26
CA TYR A 496 12.63 -4.03 15.95
C TYR A 496 13.23 -4.10 14.55
N GLY A 497 14.50 -4.49 14.44
CA GLY A 497 15.19 -4.46 13.16
C GLY A 497 16.69 -4.68 13.29
N GLU A 498 17.39 -4.38 12.19
CA GLU A 498 18.82 -4.66 12.01
C GLU A 498 19.73 -3.55 12.56
N PHE A 499 20.92 -3.95 12.99
CA PHE A 499 21.88 -3.13 13.72
C PHE A 499 23.29 -3.26 13.17
N LYS A 500 23.97 -2.12 13.04
CA LYS A 500 25.38 -2.04 12.63
C LYS A 500 26.10 -0.96 13.41
N ASN A 501 27.09 -1.36 14.21
CA ASN A 501 27.79 -0.46 15.15
C ASN A 501 26.82 0.24 16.12
N SER A 502 25.85 -0.50 16.68
CA SER A 502 24.84 -0.02 17.63
C SER A 502 23.79 0.95 17.08
N GLU A 503 23.88 1.35 15.81
CA GLU A 503 22.89 2.17 15.11
C GLU A 503 21.91 1.29 14.32
N PHE A 504 20.67 1.74 14.10
CA PHE A 504 19.69 1.08 13.23
C PHE A 504 20.17 1.15 11.77
N ASP A 505 20.39 0.00 11.12
CA ASP A 505 21.05 -0.10 9.81
C ASP A 505 20.69 -1.46 9.18
N GLY A 506 20.06 -1.47 7.99
CA GLY A 506 19.35 -2.64 7.44
C GLY A 506 17.83 -2.49 7.53
N VAL A 507 17.06 -3.58 7.51
CA VAL A 507 15.58 -3.52 7.54
C VAL A 507 15.03 -3.51 8.97
N GLY A 508 13.98 -2.71 9.22
CA GLY A 508 13.34 -2.66 10.54
C GLY A 508 12.06 -1.82 10.65
N THR A 509 11.35 -2.04 11.75
CA THR A 509 10.11 -1.38 12.14
C THR A 509 10.35 -0.48 13.36
N LEU A 510 9.85 0.75 13.33
CA LEU A 510 9.71 1.60 14.52
C LEU A 510 8.23 1.90 14.74
N SER A 511 7.68 1.40 15.84
CA SER A 511 6.38 1.81 16.36
C SER A 511 6.58 2.92 17.40
N PHE A 512 5.94 4.07 17.20
CA PHE A 512 5.94 5.16 18.16
C PHE A 512 4.93 4.91 19.30
N ASN A 513 4.84 5.85 20.24
CA ASN A 513 3.96 5.78 21.40
C ASN A 513 2.68 6.61 21.27
N ASP A 514 2.53 7.35 20.17
CA ASP A 514 1.34 8.08 19.72
C ASP A 514 0.45 7.24 18.77
N GLY A 515 1.03 6.24 18.11
CA GLY A 515 0.35 5.30 17.22
C GLY A 515 0.94 5.24 15.81
N ASP A 516 1.87 6.14 15.47
CA ASP A 516 2.54 6.15 14.18
C ASP A 516 3.49 4.94 14.03
N VAL A 517 3.61 4.39 12.82
CA VAL A 517 4.44 3.23 12.52
C VAL A 517 5.24 3.43 11.23
N TYR A 518 6.56 3.31 11.32
CA TYR A 518 7.46 3.16 10.17
C TYR A 518 7.88 1.71 9.97
N GLU A 519 7.80 1.22 8.74
CA GLU A 519 8.33 -0.07 8.29
C GLU A 519 9.16 0.13 7.03
N GLY A 520 10.46 -0.20 7.06
CA GLY A 520 11.32 -0.03 5.89
C GLY A 520 12.80 -0.21 6.18
N GLU A 521 13.64 0.26 5.26
CA GLU A 521 15.09 0.28 5.43
C GLU A 521 15.56 1.40 6.38
N TRP A 522 16.77 1.21 6.90
CA TRP A 522 17.44 2.08 7.86
C TRP A 522 18.93 2.22 7.52
N LYS A 523 19.49 3.38 7.85
CA LYS A 523 20.92 3.68 7.69
C LYS A 523 21.35 4.64 8.80
N LYS A 524 22.24 4.21 9.68
CA LYS A 524 22.78 5.01 10.81
C LYS A 524 21.72 5.69 11.68
N GLY A 525 20.77 4.90 12.20
CA GLY A 525 19.72 5.36 13.12
C GLY A 525 18.62 6.20 12.46
N LYS A 526 18.53 6.20 11.13
CA LYS A 526 17.55 6.96 10.36
C LYS A 526 16.83 6.09 9.31
N TYR A 527 15.57 6.42 9.00
CA TYR A 527 14.82 5.88 7.86
C TYR A 527 15.61 6.07 6.57
N HIS A 528 15.78 5.02 5.77
CA HIS A 528 16.48 5.02 4.48
C HIS A 528 15.75 4.10 3.49
N GLY A 529 16.26 3.97 2.25
CA GLY A 529 15.77 3.01 1.26
C GLY A 529 14.26 3.08 1.00
N GLN A 530 13.60 1.96 0.77
CA GLN A 530 12.13 1.88 0.65
C GLN A 530 11.46 1.77 2.02
N GLY A 531 10.29 2.40 2.18
CA GLY A 531 9.54 2.33 3.44
C GLY A 531 8.10 2.85 3.40
N THR A 532 7.28 2.29 4.28
CA THR A 532 5.90 2.75 4.55
C THR A 532 5.85 3.44 5.90
N HIS A 533 5.17 4.57 5.97
CA HIS A 533 4.80 5.21 7.23
C HIS A 533 3.28 5.29 7.30
N THR A 534 2.71 4.57 8.26
CA THR A 534 1.29 4.66 8.61
C THR A 534 1.16 5.66 9.75
N PHE A 535 0.44 6.74 9.50
CA PHE A 535 0.11 7.74 10.50
C PHE A 535 -1.05 7.24 11.37
N SER A 536 -1.13 7.74 12.60
CA SER A 536 -2.18 7.45 13.58
C SER A 536 -3.61 7.87 13.14
N ASP A 537 -3.74 8.70 12.10
CA ASP A 537 -5.01 9.03 11.44
C ASP A 537 -5.46 8.00 10.38
N GLY A 538 -4.64 6.97 10.12
CA GLY A 538 -4.86 5.95 9.10
C GLY A 538 -4.32 6.31 7.70
N GLY A 539 -3.82 7.53 7.50
CA GLY A 539 -3.11 7.93 6.30
C GLY A 539 -1.82 7.12 6.10
N LYS A 540 -1.43 6.89 4.84
CA LYS A 540 -0.24 6.11 4.49
C LYS A 540 0.63 6.82 3.47
N TYR A 541 1.87 7.11 3.86
CA TYR A 541 2.95 7.37 2.92
C TYR A 541 3.60 6.05 2.53
N ILE A 542 3.71 5.81 1.21
CA ILE A 542 4.43 4.67 0.63
C ILE A 542 5.42 5.24 -0.40
N GLY A 543 6.70 4.94 -0.23
CA GLY A 543 7.73 5.33 -1.18
C GLY A 543 9.12 5.29 -0.55
N LYS A 544 10.08 5.92 -1.22
CA LYS A 544 11.45 5.97 -0.71
C LYS A 544 11.54 6.91 0.51
N TRP A 545 12.43 6.60 1.43
CA TRP A 545 12.81 7.34 2.64
C TRP A 545 14.29 7.58 2.67
N ILE A 546 14.73 8.78 3.06
CA ILE A 546 16.17 9.05 3.16
C ILE A 546 16.48 9.99 4.32
N ASN A 547 17.24 9.47 5.28
CA ASN A 547 17.64 10.13 6.52
C ASN A 547 16.47 10.78 7.30
N ASN A 548 15.35 10.09 7.44
CA ASN A 548 14.08 10.60 8.00
C ASN A 548 13.38 11.70 7.18
N SER A 549 13.98 12.19 6.09
CA SER A 549 13.25 13.07 5.17
C SER A 549 12.27 12.26 4.35
N LEU A 550 11.19 12.91 3.93
CA LEU A 550 10.38 12.51 2.79
C LEU A 550 10.95 13.18 1.54
N PRO A 551 11.70 12.45 0.72
CA PRO A 551 11.87 12.87 -1.33
C PRO A 551 10.52 13.11 -2.02
N TYR A 552 9.97 11.99 -2.48
CA TYR A 552 8.87 11.74 -3.39
C TYR A 552 8.23 10.44 -2.92
N GLY A 553 6.90 10.41 -2.92
CA GLY A 553 6.18 9.17 -2.69
C GLY A 553 4.70 9.29 -3.01
N THR A 554 3.99 8.20 -2.78
CA THR A 554 2.53 8.18 -2.79
C THR A 554 2.02 8.41 -1.38
N HIS A 555 1.25 9.46 -1.16
CA HIS A 555 0.45 9.61 0.05
C HIS A 555 -1.01 9.32 -0.29
N MET A 556 -1.53 8.26 0.32
CA MET A 556 -2.97 8.02 0.41
C MET A 556 -3.44 8.69 1.69
N LEU A 557 -4.18 9.78 1.53
CA LEU A 557 -4.73 10.55 2.65
C LEU A 557 -5.83 9.73 3.34
N ALA A 558 -6.11 10.00 4.62
CA ALA A 558 -7.18 9.34 5.36
C ALA A 558 -8.60 9.55 4.76
N ASN A 559 -8.78 10.55 3.86
CA ASN A 559 -10.02 10.74 3.11
C ASN A 559 -10.13 9.90 1.82
N GLY A 560 -9.06 9.20 1.41
CA GLY A 560 -9.00 8.39 0.18
C GLY A 560 -8.50 9.13 -1.08
N ASP A 561 -8.20 10.43 -1.01
CA ASP A 561 -7.49 11.11 -2.10
C ASP A 561 -6.03 10.62 -2.18
N LYS A 562 -5.41 10.88 -3.34
CA LYS A 562 -4.04 10.44 -3.63
C LYS A 562 -3.18 11.59 -4.10
N TYR A 563 -2.07 11.84 -3.39
CA TYR A 563 -0.96 12.63 -3.89
C TYR A 563 0.16 11.71 -4.39
N GLU A 564 0.53 11.82 -5.66
CA GLU A 564 1.80 11.29 -6.18
C GLU A 564 2.74 12.46 -6.47
N GLY A 565 3.76 12.64 -5.64
CA GLY A 565 4.64 13.78 -5.84
C GLY A 565 5.71 13.98 -4.79
N GLN A 566 6.38 15.11 -4.94
CA GLN A 566 7.58 15.51 -4.23
C GLN A 566 7.25 16.25 -2.93
N TRP A 567 8.23 16.29 -2.03
CA TRP A 567 8.03 16.68 -0.64
C TRP A 567 9.14 17.61 -0.16
N LYS A 568 8.76 18.41 0.83
CA LYS A 568 9.63 19.23 1.67
C LYS A 568 9.08 19.23 3.08
N ASN A 569 9.90 18.87 4.07
CA ASN A 569 9.58 19.07 5.49
C ASN A 569 8.16 18.56 5.84
N MET A 570 7.82 17.35 5.37
CA MET A 570 6.50 16.70 5.52
C MET A 570 5.30 17.47 4.92
N LYS A 571 5.52 18.23 3.83
CA LYS A 571 4.46 18.81 2.98
C LYS A 571 4.73 18.61 1.50
N TYR A 572 3.67 18.58 0.68
CA TYR A 572 3.74 18.58 -0.79
C TYR A 572 4.56 19.79 -1.28
N HIS A 573 5.54 19.55 -2.15
CA HIS A 573 6.47 20.58 -2.63
C HIS A 573 7.12 20.15 -3.93
N GLY A 574 7.67 21.09 -4.72
CA GLY A 574 8.25 20.73 -6.00
C GLY A 574 7.12 20.44 -6.97
N ILE A 575 6.98 19.21 -7.44
CA ILE A 575 5.93 18.81 -8.39
C ILE A 575 5.22 17.55 -7.89
N GLY A 576 3.93 17.50 -8.17
CA GLY A 576 3.11 16.32 -7.95
C GLY A 576 1.82 16.36 -8.74
N THR A 577 1.17 15.20 -8.81
CA THR A 577 -0.21 15.07 -9.28
C THR A 577 -1.10 14.74 -8.09
N TYR A 578 -2.12 15.55 -7.84
CA TYR A 578 -3.17 15.25 -6.86
C TYR A 578 -4.42 14.78 -7.61
N TYR A 579 -4.91 13.61 -7.21
CA TYR A 579 -6.08 12.98 -7.78
C TYR A 579 -7.25 13.09 -6.80
N TYR A 580 -8.34 13.70 -7.26
CA TYR A 580 -9.56 13.84 -6.47
C TYR A 580 -10.40 12.56 -6.61
N TYR A 581 -10.49 11.80 -5.51
CA TYR A 581 -11.26 10.57 -5.41
C TYR A 581 -12.36 10.63 -4.33
N SER A 582 -12.19 11.52 -3.33
CA SER A 582 -13.08 11.64 -2.16
C SER A 582 -14.19 12.69 -2.30
N ASP A 583 -14.00 13.67 -3.19
CA ASP A 583 -14.95 14.74 -3.52
C ASP A 583 -15.77 14.34 -4.75
N ASP A 584 -17.10 14.20 -4.62
CA ASP A 584 -17.97 13.72 -5.72
C ASP A 584 -18.18 14.77 -6.84
N GLU A 585 -18.05 16.07 -6.58
CA GLU A 585 -18.13 17.11 -7.63
C GLU A 585 -16.83 17.19 -8.43
N LEU A 586 -15.68 16.99 -7.78
CA LEU A 586 -14.36 16.98 -8.41
C LEU A 586 -13.87 15.57 -8.79
N ARG A 587 -14.63 14.50 -8.54
CA ARG A 587 -14.19 13.11 -8.71
C ARG A 587 -13.67 12.81 -10.10
N GLY A 588 -12.41 12.37 -10.20
CA GLY A 588 -11.70 12.13 -11.47
C GLY A 588 -10.96 13.35 -12.03
N SER A 589 -11.12 14.53 -11.42
CA SER A 589 -10.29 15.70 -11.68
C SER A 589 -8.87 15.49 -11.16
N LYS A 590 -7.91 16.19 -11.76
CA LYS A 590 -6.50 16.13 -11.37
C LYS A 590 -5.83 17.49 -11.54
N TYR A 591 -5.01 17.88 -10.56
CA TYR A 591 -4.01 18.93 -10.74
C TYR A 591 -2.65 18.28 -10.97
N LYS A 592 -1.93 18.73 -12.00
CA LYS A 592 -0.56 18.31 -12.33
C LYS A 592 0.28 19.57 -12.57
N GLY A 593 1.20 19.86 -11.65
CA GLY A 593 1.96 21.10 -11.69
C GLY A 593 2.77 21.34 -10.42
N GLU A 594 3.18 22.59 -10.22
CA GLU A 594 4.07 23.02 -9.14
C GLU A 594 3.34 23.17 -7.81
N TRP A 595 4.03 22.72 -6.76
CA TRP A 595 3.58 22.67 -5.37
C TRP A 595 4.58 23.36 -4.46
N LYS A 596 4.05 24.00 -3.43
CA LYS A 596 4.86 24.65 -2.41
C LYS A 596 4.16 24.63 -1.06
N ASN A 597 4.68 23.83 -0.15
CA ASN A 597 4.22 23.73 1.24
C ASN A 597 2.75 23.25 1.39
N GLY A 598 2.26 22.44 0.46
CA GLY A 598 0.88 21.93 0.43
C GLY A 598 -0.06 22.60 -0.57
N GLU A 599 0.37 23.68 -1.24
CA GLU A 599 -0.48 24.48 -2.15
C GLU A 599 0.04 24.44 -3.60
N PHE A 600 -0.84 24.57 -4.61
CA PHE A 600 -0.45 24.86 -5.99
C PHE A 600 0.19 26.27 -6.05
N ASP A 601 1.48 26.40 -6.37
CA ASP A 601 2.20 27.68 -6.51
C ASP A 601 3.35 27.53 -7.54
N GLY A 602 3.11 28.01 -8.77
CA GLY A 602 3.99 27.86 -9.93
C GLY A 602 3.20 27.46 -11.18
N LYS A 603 3.86 26.88 -12.20
CA LYS A 603 3.15 26.39 -13.40
C LYS A 603 2.34 25.13 -13.13
N GLY A 604 1.17 24.97 -13.75
CA GLY A 604 0.40 23.73 -13.66
C GLY A 604 -0.85 23.68 -14.52
N THR A 605 -1.31 22.46 -14.75
CA THR A 605 -2.52 22.11 -15.50
C THR A 605 -3.54 21.50 -14.52
N TYR A 606 -4.74 22.09 -14.45
CA TYR A 606 -5.89 21.47 -13.78
C TYR A 606 -6.83 20.92 -14.85
N THR A 607 -7.08 19.61 -14.82
CA THR A 607 -8.08 18.94 -15.65
C THR A 607 -9.30 18.66 -14.79
N TYR A 608 -10.44 19.24 -15.14
CA TYR A 608 -11.73 18.94 -14.50
C TYR A 608 -12.30 17.63 -15.07
N ASN A 609 -13.06 16.90 -14.25
CA ASN A 609 -13.72 15.65 -14.61
C ASN A 609 -14.73 15.77 -15.78
N ASP A 610 -15.26 16.97 -16.03
CA ASP A 610 -16.10 17.26 -17.20
C ASP A 610 -15.32 17.36 -18.53
N GLY A 611 -13.99 17.50 -18.48
CA GLY A 611 -13.09 17.61 -19.63
C GLY A 611 -12.55 19.02 -19.92
N ARG A 612 -12.87 20.04 -19.11
CA ARG A 612 -12.27 21.38 -19.22
C ARG A 612 -10.84 21.41 -18.67
N VAL A 613 -9.97 22.23 -19.27
CA VAL A 613 -8.55 22.31 -18.91
C VAL A 613 -8.15 23.77 -18.63
N TRP A 614 -7.58 24.01 -17.46
CA TRP A 614 -6.98 25.31 -17.09
C TRP A 614 -5.47 25.11 -16.95
N ASP A 615 -4.70 25.61 -17.92
CA ASP A 615 -3.23 25.54 -17.94
C ASP A 615 -2.63 26.93 -17.70
N GLY A 616 -1.59 27.04 -16.88
CA GLY A 616 -0.96 28.33 -16.60
C GLY A 616 -0.26 28.44 -15.26
N LEU A 617 -0.18 29.66 -14.75
CA LEU A 617 0.39 30.00 -13.45
C LEU A 617 -0.67 29.94 -12.36
N TRP A 618 -0.35 29.21 -11.29
CA TRP A 618 -1.15 29.06 -10.08
C TRP A 618 -0.45 29.71 -8.89
N LYS A 619 -1.24 30.16 -7.92
CA LYS A 619 -0.79 30.77 -6.67
C LYS A 619 -1.77 30.39 -5.56
N LYS A 620 -1.28 29.72 -4.51
CA LYS A 620 -2.10 29.33 -3.35
C LYS A 620 -3.39 28.59 -3.75
N ASN A 621 -3.27 27.56 -4.60
CA ASN A 621 -4.40 26.80 -5.17
C ASN A 621 -5.31 27.57 -6.16
N GLN A 622 -5.03 28.84 -6.49
CA GLN A 622 -5.82 29.64 -7.43
C GLN A 622 -5.08 29.84 -8.77
N TRP A 623 -5.80 29.70 -9.89
CA TRP A 623 -5.28 30.02 -11.22
C TRP A 623 -5.20 31.55 -11.39
N VAL A 624 -4.05 32.06 -11.83
CA VAL A 624 -3.77 33.51 -11.94
C VAL A 624 -3.78 33.97 -13.39
N SER A 625 -3.11 33.24 -14.28
CA SER A 625 -3.00 33.59 -15.70
C SER A 625 -2.53 32.39 -16.54
N GLY A 626 -2.90 32.36 -17.81
CA GLY A 626 -2.60 31.28 -18.73
C GLY A 626 -3.70 31.12 -19.78
N LYS A 627 -3.98 29.89 -20.19
CA LYS A 627 -5.08 29.55 -21.10
C LYS A 627 -6.13 28.69 -20.40
N LYS A 628 -7.38 28.85 -20.83
CA LYS A 628 -8.50 27.99 -20.47
C LYS A 628 -9.05 27.42 -21.76
N TYR A 629 -9.30 26.12 -21.75
CA TYR A 629 -9.79 25.35 -22.87
C TYR A 629 -11.10 24.70 -22.46
N GLU A 630 -12.13 24.89 -23.26
CA GLU A 630 -13.37 24.13 -23.13
C GLU A 630 -13.16 22.71 -23.66
N LYS A 631 -14.17 21.86 -23.43
CA LYS A 631 -14.07 20.41 -23.61
C LYS A 631 -13.66 20.02 -25.05
N GLY A 632 -12.44 19.52 -25.19
CA GLY A 632 -11.86 19.05 -26.47
C GLY A 632 -10.98 20.06 -27.21
N GLU A 633 -10.93 21.33 -26.80
CA GLU A 633 -10.12 22.36 -27.49
C GLU A 633 -8.62 22.20 -27.26
N PHE A 634 -8.23 21.66 -26.09
CA PHE A 634 -6.83 21.56 -25.67
C PHE A 634 -5.98 20.72 -26.66
N GLU A 635 -6.51 19.57 -27.09
CA GLU A 635 -5.80 18.62 -27.97
C GLU A 635 -5.58 19.19 -29.38
N GLY A 636 -6.48 20.03 -29.88
CA GLY A 636 -6.29 20.76 -31.14
C GLY A 636 -5.32 21.94 -31.02
N SER A 637 -5.24 22.58 -29.84
CA SER A 637 -4.45 23.80 -29.65
C SER A 637 -2.93 23.60 -29.69
N VAL A 638 -2.44 22.41 -29.31
CA VAL A 638 -1.00 22.06 -29.28
C VAL A 638 -0.39 22.05 -30.68
N LEU A 639 -1.20 21.88 -31.73
CA LEU A 639 -0.76 21.81 -33.13
C LEU A 639 -0.64 23.18 -33.83
N ALA A 640 -0.92 24.30 -33.14
CA ALA A 640 -1.16 25.61 -33.77
C ALA A 640 -0.21 26.76 -33.36
N GLU A 641 0.71 26.56 -32.41
CA GLU A 641 1.51 27.65 -31.82
C GLU A 641 2.93 27.87 -32.38
N GLU A 642 3.27 27.29 -33.54
CA GLU A 642 4.57 27.50 -34.20
C GLU A 642 4.60 28.71 -35.18
N ALA A 643 3.56 29.56 -35.18
CA ALA A 643 3.37 30.62 -36.19
C ALA A 643 3.54 32.07 -35.66
N THR A 644 4.71 32.65 -35.97
CA THR A 644 5.03 34.08 -36.20
C THR A 644 4.89 35.14 -35.07
N GLN A 645 5.98 35.92 -34.91
CA GLN A 645 6.00 37.25 -34.29
C GLN A 645 6.35 38.31 -35.35
N ASP A 646 5.88 39.56 -35.17
CA ASP A 646 6.74 40.75 -34.90
C ASP A 646 6.15 42.11 -35.41
N ASN A 647 6.68 43.21 -34.85
CA ASN A 647 6.89 44.53 -35.45
C ASN A 647 5.71 45.50 -35.72
N SER A 648 4.86 45.71 -34.69
CA SER A 648 3.96 46.89 -34.63
C SER A 648 4.23 47.86 -33.45
N GLN A 649 5.26 47.63 -32.64
CA GLN A 649 5.34 48.24 -31.30
C GLN A 649 5.81 49.72 -31.27
N ILE A 650 6.65 50.14 -32.23
CA ILE A 650 7.45 51.37 -32.08
C ILE A 650 6.60 52.66 -32.10
N LYS A 651 5.50 52.73 -32.86
CA LYS A 651 4.63 53.93 -32.90
C LYS A 651 3.71 54.09 -31.68
N LYS A 652 3.21 53.00 -31.07
CA LYS A 652 2.29 53.07 -29.91
C LYS A 652 2.93 53.64 -28.65
N ASN A 653 4.23 53.41 -28.45
CA ASN A 653 4.93 53.74 -27.21
C ASN A 653 5.01 55.25 -26.90
N GLN A 654 4.98 56.13 -27.91
CA GLN A 654 5.06 57.59 -27.69
C GLN A 654 3.73 58.20 -27.19
N GLU A 655 2.59 57.60 -27.54
CA GLU A 655 1.27 58.11 -27.14
C GLU A 655 0.84 57.60 -25.75
N ALA A 656 1.15 56.33 -25.43
CA ALA A 656 0.94 55.76 -24.10
C ALA A 656 1.60 56.60 -22.99
N LEU A 657 2.84 57.07 -23.23
CA LEU A 657 3.63 57.89 -22.30
C LEU A 657 3.01 59.26 -21.98
N ARG A 658 2.03 59.74 -22.77
CA ARG A 658 1.24 60.95 -22.44
C ARG A 658 0.06 60.62 -21.50
N LYS A 659 -0.73 59.58 -21.81
CA LYS A 659 -1.87 59.15 -20.99
C LYS A 659 -1.43 58.73 -19.57
N GLU A 660 -0.29 58.06 -19.45
CA GLU A 660 0.34 57.66 -18.18
C GLU A 660 0.64 58.85 -17.23
N ARG A 661 0.79 60.07 -17.76
CA ARG A 661 1.02 61.29 -16.94
C ARG A 661 -0.24 61.82 -16.28
N GLN A 662 -1.37 61.72 -16.99
CA GLN A 662 -2.66 62.20 -16.50
C GLN A 662 -3.21 61.24 -15.44
N ILE A 663 -3.16 59.93 -15.72
CA ILE A 663 -3.58 58.87 -14.80
C ILE A 663 -2.84 58.97 -13.45
N ARG A 664 -1.52 59.22 -13.46
CA ARG A 664 -0.75 59.35 -12.20
C ARG A 664 -1.26 60.49 -11.31
N LYS A 665 -1.54 61.67 -11.88
CA LYS A 665 -2.05 62.83 -11.14
C LYS A 665 -3.46 62.63 -10.59
N GLN A 666 -4.22 61.69 -11.15
CA GLN A 666 -5.52 61.28 -10.62
C GLN A 666 -5.34 60.33 -9.43
N LEU A 667 -4.56 59.24 -9.58
CA LEU A 667 -4.27 58.32 -8.47
C LEU A 667 -3.62 59.02 -7.27
N GLU A 668 -2.77 60.02 -7.50
CA GLU A 668 -2.12 60.81 -6.43
C GLU A 668 -3.12 61.61 -5.57
N ARG A 669 -4.32 61.90 -6.09
CA ARG A 669 -5.43 62.51 -5.31
C ARG A 669 -6.25 61.44 -4.60
N GLU A 670 -6.62 60.37 -5.31
CA GLU A 670 -7.37 59.24 -4.75
C GLU A 670 -6.62 58.59 -3.56
N LEU A 671 -5.29 58.50 -3.61
CA LEU A 671 -4.46 58.05 -2.48
C LEU A 671 -4.49 58.98 -1.26
N ALA A 672 -4.77 60.28 -1.42
CA ALA A 672 -4.85 61.23 -0.31
C ALA A 672 -6.17 61.05 0.45
N ASP A 673 -7.28 60.92 -0.27
CA ASP A 673 -8.59 60.65 0.33
C ASP A 673 -8.63 59.28 1.03
N ILE A 674 -8.06 58.25 0.41
CA ILE A 674 -7.93 56.90 1.03
C ILE A 674 -7.11 56.96 2.33
N LYS A 675 -6.06 57.79 2.42
CA LYS A 675 -5.32 57.99 3.68
C LYS A 675 -6.14 58.66 4.76
N ASN A 676 -6.90 59.71 4.43
CA ASN A 676 -7.74 60.42 5.39
C ASN A 676 -8.93 59.57 5.87
N GLN A 677 -9.49 58.71 5.01
CA GLN A 677 -10.49 57.71 5.40
C GLN A 677 -9.89 56.66 6.35
N ARG A 678 -8.68 56.19 6.05
CA ARG A 678 -7.98 55.18 6.86
C ARG A 678 -7.63 55.66 8.27
N LEU A 679 -7.13 56.89 8.43
CA LEU A 679 -6.82 57.46 9.75
C LEU A 679 -8.04 57.48 10.68
N LYS A 680 -9.21 57.89 10.16
CA LYS A 680 -10.48 57.86 10.91
C LYS A 680 -10.95 56.44 11.24
N GLN A 681 -10.55 55.43 10.48
CA GLN A 681 -10.91 54.04 10.74
C GLN A 681 -9.97 53.39 11.77
N GLU A 682 -8.69 53.76 11.78
CA GLU A 682 -7.71 53.29 12.77
C GLU A 682 -8.00 53.87 14.17
N GLU A 683 -8.49 55.10 14.26
CA GLU A 683 -8.92 55.74 15.52
C GLU A 683 -10.09 54.99 16.19
N ILE A 684 -11.15 54.66 15.43
CA ILE A 684 -12.34 53.91 15.92
C ILE A 684 -11.96 52.53 16.48
N ILE A 685 -11.04 51.82 15.82
CA ILE A 685 -10.58 50.49 16.25
C ILE A 685 -9.78 50.59 17.57
N SER A 686 -9.08 51.71 17.80
CA SER A 686 -8.23 51.87 18.99
C SER A 686 -8.96 52.22 20.29
N SER A 687 -10.22 52.67 20.19
CA SER A 687 -11.05 53.09 21.33
C SER A 687 -12.00 52.01 21.88
N ASP A 688 -11.99 50.83 21.27
CA ASP A 688 -12.95 49.76 21.52
C ASP A 688 -12.53 48.82 22.67
N ILE A 689 -13.50 48.43 23.50
CA ILE A 689 -13.30 47.68 24.76
C ILE A 689 -14.38 46.62 25.05
N GLU A 690 -15.40 46.46 24.21
CA GLU A 690 -16.49 45.50 24.43
C GLU A 690 -16.38 44.32 23.45
N PRO A 691 -16.35 43.04 23.91
CA PRO A 691 -16.18 41.90 23.01
C PRO A 691 -17.48 41.57 22.24
N PRO A 692 -17.40 40.95 21.04
CA PRO A 692 -18.54 40.86 20.13
C PRO A 692 -19.71 40.06 20.68
N ASN A 693 -20.94 40.57 20.50
CA ASN A 693 -22.15 39.89 20.95
C ASN A 693 -22.53 38.76 19.99
N LEU A 694 -22.16 37.53 20.37
CA LEU A 694 -22.38 36.30 19.62
C LEU A 694 -23.66 35.58 20.07
N LEU A 695 -24.61 35.37 19.15
CA LEU A 695 -25.86 34.64 19.38
C LEU A 695 -26.02 33.48 18.39
N ILE A 696 -26.30 32.28 18.89
CA ILE A 696 -26.72 31.14 18.05
C ILE A 696 -28.25 31.17 17.96
N THR A 697 -28.78 31.20 16.73
CA THR A 697 -30.22 31.41 16.47
C THR A 697 -30.92 30.14 15.98
N SER A 698 -30.20 29.20 15.37
CA SER A 698 -30.69 27.83 15.18
C SER A 698 -29.54 26.85 14.95
N SER A 699 -29.50 25.75 15.70
CA SER A 699 -28.71 24.56 15.42
C SER A 699 -29.63 23.44 14.92
N LEU A 700 -29.34 22.87 13.76
CA LEU A 700 -30.19 21.89 13.08
C LEU A 700 -29.32 20.79 12.47
N VAL A 701 -29.48 19.54 12.94
CA VAL A 701 -28.73 18.38 12.41
C VAL A 701 -29.63 17.59 11.47
N LYS A 702 -29.15 17.33 10.25
CA LYS A 702 -29.84 16.49 9.26
C LYS A 702 -28.88 15.44 8.73
N GLU A 703 -29.17 14.17 9.04
CA GLU A 703 -28.29 13.03 8.79
C GLU A 703 -26.86 13.28 9.30
N LYS A 704 -25.87 13.40 8.41
CA LYS A 704 -24.46 13.58 8.78
C LYS A 704 -24.07 15.04 9.06
N LYS A 705 -24.95 16.00 8.75
CA LYS A 705 -24.63 17.43 8.58
C LYS A 705 -25.36 18.28 9.62
N GLY A 706 -24.61 18.84 10.57
CA GLY A 706 -25.06 19.94 11.41
C GLY A 706 -25.07 21.25 10.62
N ILE A 707 -26.08 22.07 10.84
CA ILE A 707 -26.20 23.42 10.28
C ILE A 707 -26.36 24.38 11.46
N ILE A 708 -25.33 25.18 11.70
CA ILE A 708 -25.32 26.22 12.72
C ILE A 708 -25.67 27.53 12.03
N LYS A 709 -26.67 28.24 12.54
CA LYS A 709 -26.93 29.64 12.20
C LYS A 709 -26.84 30.48 13.47
N GLY A 710 -26.34 31.69 13.29
CA GLY A 710 -26.30 32.69 14.34
C GLY A 710 -26.19 34.09 13.78
N SER A 711 -26.08 35.04 14.69
CA SER A 711 -25.76 36.43 14.43
C SER A 711 -24.64 36.84 15.36
N VAL A 712 -23.60 37.48 14.83
CA VAL A 712 -22.66 38.26 15.61
C VAL A 712 -22.94 39.74 15.33
N LYS A 713 -22.98 40.54 16.38
CA LYS A 713 -23.10 42.00 16.31
C LYS A 713 -22.17 42.65 17.33
N ASP A 714 -21.73 43.84 16.99
CA ASP A 714 -20.71 44.58 17.71
C ASP A 714 -20.86 46.07 17.36
N ASN A 715 -20.30 46.93 18.20
CA ASN A 715 -20.20 48.38 17.99
C ASN A 715 -19.09 48.70 16.96
N ASN A 716 -18.07 47.84 16.88
CA ASN A 716 -16.98 47.85 15.91
C ASN A 716 -17.25 46.82 14.78
N LYS A 717 -16.27 46.61 13.89
CA LYS A 717 -16.33 45.59 12.84
C LYS A 717 -15.76 44.26 13.34
N ILE A 718 -16.45 43.17 13.00
CA ILE A 718 -15.95 41.81 13.21
C ILE A 718 -14.81 41.51 12.23
N ALA A 719 -13.66 41.11 12.75
CA ALA A 719 -12.51 40.67 11.94
C ALA A 719 -12.57 39.17 11.61
N GLU A 720 -13.09 38.38 12.54
CA GLU A 720 -13.09 36.91 12.52
C GLU A 720 -14.37 36.37 13.18
N LEU A 721 -14.98 35.35 12.59
CA LEU A 721 -15.82 34.41 13.34
C LEU A 721 -15.35 33.02 12.96
N THR A 722 -15.09 32.17 13.94
CA THR A 722 -14.65 30.79 13.74
C THR A 722 -15.62 29.80 14.36
N ILE A 723 -15.62 28.58 13.82
CA ILE A 723 -16.33 27.43 14.37
C ILE A 723 -15.34 26.28 14.41
N ASN A 724 -15.07 25.76 15.62
CA ASN A 724 -13.95 24.86 15.90
C ASN A 724 -12.62 25.36 15.29
N ALA A 725 -12.33 26.67 15.47
CA ALA A 725 -11.20 27.41 14.92
C ALA A 725 -11.13 27.55 13.38
N PHE A 726 -12.13 27.07 12.62
CA PHE A 726 -12.24 27.35 11.18
C PHE A 726 -13.02 28.63 10.91
N LYS A 727 -12.43 29.59 10.18
CA LYS A 727 -13.07 30.87 9.83
C LYS A 727 -14.35 30.66 9.02
N VAL A 728 -15.40 31.39 9.37
CA VAL A 728 -16.74 31.36 8.79
C VAL A 728 -17.09 32.74 8.24
N ASN A 729 -17.59 32.79 7.01
CA ASN A 729 -18.06 34.04 6.43
C ASN A 729 -19.33 34.53 7.13
N ILE A 730 -19.28 35.79 7.58
CA ILE A 730 -20.40 36.55 8.13
C ILE A 730 -21.01 37.34 6.96
N MET A 731 -22.33 37.35 6.85
CA MET A 731 -23.06 38.19 5.89
C MET A 731 -23.08 39.65 6.39
N GLU A 732 -23.27 40.62 5.49
CA GLU A 732 -23.17 42.06 5.80
C GLU A 732 -24.10 42.55 6.93
N ASN A 733 -25.15 41.78 7.25
CA ASN A 733 -26.09 42.05 8.35
C ASN A 733 -25.72 41.38 9.70
N GLY A 734 -24.50 40.83 9.82
CA GLY A 734 -23.99 40.14 11.01
C GLY A 734 -24.41 38.67 11.14
N ASN A 735 -25.28 38.16 10.27
CA ASN A 735 -25.72 36.77 10.33
C ASN A 735 -24.69 35.82 9.69
N PHE A 736 -24.53 34.62 10.24
CA PHE A 736 -23.67 33.58 9.69
C PHE A 736 -24.41 32.24 9.61
N LYS A 737 -23.98 31.39 8.67
CA LYS A 737 -24.45 30.01 8.51
C LYS A 737 -23.27 29.13 8.15
N HIS A 738 -23.02 28.11 8.96
CA HIS A 738 -21.96 27.14 8.75
C HIS A 738 -22.54 25.72 8.73
N ASN A 739 -21.96 24.84 7.89
CA ASN A 739 -22.29 23.43 7.89
C ASN A 739 -21.11 22.66 8.47
N ILE A 740 -21.35 21.87 9.51
CA ILE A 740 -20.32 21.08 10.19
C ILE A 740 -20.68 19.59 10.14
N PHE A 741 -19.67 18.72 9.99
CA PHE A 741 -19.88 17.28 10.13
C PHE A 741 -20.04 16.94 11.61
N VAL A 742 -21.19 16.41 11.99
CA VAL A 742 -21.53 16.04 13.37
C VAL A 742 -21.42 14.53 13.50
N PRO A 743 -20.36 13.91 14.06
CA PRO A 743 -20.20 12.46 14.25
C PRO A 743 -21.40 11.66 14.80
N LYS A 744 -21.33 10.31 14.81
CA LYS A 744 -22.47 9.46 15.22
C LYS A 744 -22.79 9.64 16.71
N GLU A 745 -21.74 9.75 17.50
CA GLU A 745 -21.64 10.03 18.93
C GLU A 745 -21.91 11.51 19.28
N GLY A 746 -22.36 12.32 18.32
CA GLY A 746 -22.48 13.77 18.44
C GLY A 746 -21.13 14.49 18.29
N ILE A 747 -21.13 15.81 18.45
CA ILE A 747 -19.91 16.62 18.52
C ILE A 747 -20.14 17.90 19.33
N GLU A 748 -19.14 18.28 20.12
CA GLU A 748 -19.09 19.58 20.75
C GLU A 748 -18.53 20.63 19.77
N VAL A 749 -19.21 21.78 19.66
CA VAL A 749 -18.87 22.82 18.70
C VAL A 749 -18.71 24.17 19.40
N VAL A 750 -17.48 24.70 19.36
CA VAL A 750 -17.13 26.02 19.88
C VAL A 750 -17.24 27.03 18.74
N VAL A 751 -18.15 27.99 18.89
CA VAL A 751 -18.25 29.17 18.02
C VAL A 751 -17.56 30.33 18.73
N GLU A 752 -16.66 31.02 18.05
CA GLU A 752 -15.91 32.17 18.57
C GLU A 752 -16.00 33.33 17.59
N ALA A 753 -16.16 34.56 18.08
CA ALA A 753 -16.09 35.76 17.25
C ALA A 753 -15.13 36.79 17.84
N THR A 754 -14.41 37.49 16.96
CA THR A 754 -13.33 38.43 17.28
C THR A 754 -13.44 39.69 16.40
N ASP A 755 -13.40 40.87 17.00
CA ASP A 755 -13.39 42.18 16.34
C ASP A 755 -11.97 42.57 15.82
N TYR A 756 -11.87 43.77 15.24
CA TYR A 756 -10.59 44.33 14.79
C TYR A 756 -9.72 44.95 15.90
N ALA A 757 -10.23 45.13 17.14
CA ALA A 757 -9.41 45.47 18.31
C ALA A 757 -8.75 44.22 18.93
N GLY A 758 -9.31 43.03 18.68
CA GLY A 758 -8.80 41.72 19.06
C GLY A 758 -9.50 41.08 20.27
N LEU A 759 -10.64 41.62 20.72
CA LEU A 759 -11.43 41.04 21.80
C LEU A 759 -12.26 39.87 21.27
N SER A 760 -12.68 38.92 22.11
CA SER A 760 -13.45 37.77 21.60
C SER A 760 -14.48 37.20 22.57
N THR A 761 -15.54 36.65 21.99
CA THR A 761 -16.64 35.94 22.67
C THR A 761 -16.74 34.51 22.16
N LYS A 762 -16.76 33.54 23.06
CA LYS A 762 -16.94 32.11 22.74
C LYS A 762 -18.30 31.59 23.24
N LYS A 763 -18.95 30.72 22.47
CA LYS A 763 -20.10 29.91 22.90
C LYS A 763 -19.97 28.49 22.37
N THR A 764 -20.14 27.52 23.27
CA THR A 764 -20.10 26.10 22.95
C THR A 764 -21.50 25.53 22.85
N ILE A 765 -21.77 24.71 21.84
CA ILE A 765 -23.03 23.98 21.64
C ILE A 765 -22.72 22.53 21.29
N PHE A 766 -23.45 21.58 21.89
CA PHE A 766 -23.39 20.18 21.47
C PHE A 766 -24.38 19.93 20.35
N LEU A 767 -23.96 19.23 19.29
CA LEU A 767 -24.80 18.81 18.18
C LEU A 767 -24.87 17.28 18.17
N GLU A 768 -26.07 16.73 18.14
CA GLU A 768 -26.31 15.28 18.10
C GLU A 768 -27.08 14.91 16.83
N ARG A 769 -26.82 13.72 16.27
CA ARG A 769 -27.61 13.19 15.15
C ARG A 769 -28.89 12.55 15.69
N GLU A 770 -30.06 13.05 15.29
CA GLU A 770 -31.23 12.16 15.26
C GLU A 770 -30.91 10.99 14.33
N ILE A 771 -30.80 9.77 14.89
CA ILE A 771 -30.55 8.56 14.12
C ILE A 771 -31.86 8.11 13.44
N LYS A 772 -32.31 8.88 12.45
CA LYS A 772 -33.17 8.31 11.40
C LYS A 772 -32.31 7.30 10.67
N ASN A 773 -32.66 6.04 10.89
CA ASN A 773 -31.77 4.91 10.69
C ASN A 773 -31.64 4.59 9.19
N ASN A 774 -30.86 5.41 8.48
CA ASN A 774 -30.70 5.39 7.03
C ASN A 774 -29.22 5.22 6.62
N GLN A 775 -28.55 4.23 7.22
CA GLN A 775 -27.86 3.25 6.35
C GLN A 775 -28.89 2.75 5.31
N LYS A 776 -28.51 2.08 4.20
CA LYS A 776 -29.32 0.89 3.89
C LYS A 776 -28.99 -0.06 5.02
N ILE A 777 -29.76 0.01 6.11
CA ILE A 777 -29.43 -0.71 7.33
C ILE A 777 -29.26 -2.15 6.89
N PHE A 778 -28.15 -2.76 7.27
CA PHE A 778 -28.21 -4.18 7.56
C PHE A 778 -28.92 -4.35 8.91
N SER A 779 -30.15 -3.80 8.99
CA SER A 779 -31.29 -4.49 9.56
C SER A 779 -31.57 -5.64 8.60
N PHE A 780 -30.67 -6.61 8.63
CA PHE A 780 -31.03 -7.98 8.94
C PHE A 780 -32.49 -8.02 9.41
N ALA A 781 -33.36 -8.41 8.47
CA ALA A 781 -34.80 -8.42 8.70
C ALA A 781 -35.05 -9.26 9.95
N LYS A 782 -35.75 -8.70 10.94
CA LYS A 782 -35.98 -9.37 12.22
C LYS A 782 -36.50 -10.78 11.95
N LEU A 783 -35.78 -11.77 12.48
CA LEU A 783 -36.12 -13.18 12.31
C LEU A 783 -37.58 -13.38 12.71
N ASN A 784 -38.42 -13.78 11.75
CA ASN A 784 -39.83 -14.01 12.02
C ASN A 784 -40.15 -15.50 11.90
N PRO A 785 -40.19 -16.26 13.02
CA PRO A 785 -40.53 -17.68 12.98
C PRO A 785 -41.92 -17.93 12.38
N LEU A 786 -42.82 -16.94 12.35
CA LEU A 786 -44.19 -17.10 11.85
C LEU A 786 -44.34 -16.90 10.34
N ASN A 787 -43.30 -16.44 9.61
CA ASN A 787 -43.39 -16.14 8.17
C ASN A 787 -43.64 -17.38 7.29
N LYS A 788 -43.15 -18.56 7.68
CA LYS A 788 -43.32 -19.83 6.96
C LYS A 788 -43.77 -20.90 7.96
N LYS A 789 -44.87 -21.60 7.68
CA LYS A 789 -45.35 -22.69 8.56
C LYS A 789 -44.89 -24.04 8.05
N GLY A 790 -44.09 -24.72 8.86
CA GLY A 790 -43.60 -26.06 8.62
C GLY A 790 -44.71 -27.11 8.56
N LYS A 791 -44.47 -28.18 7.79
CA LYS A 791 -45.32 -29.38 7.85
C LYS A 791 -45.06 -30.08 9.18
N LYS A 792 -46.04 -30.09 10.08
CA LYS A 792 -45.93 -30.70 11.43
C LYS A 792 -45.31 -32.10 11.38
N ASN A 793 -44.18 -32.29 12.07
CA ASN A 793 -43.52 -33.58 12.23
C ASN A 793 -43.64 -34.04 13.69
N LYS A 794 -44.59 -34.96 13.95
CA LYS A 794 -44.83 -35.50 15.30
C LYS A 794 -43.65 -36.29 15.86
N ASN A 795 -42.77 -36.80 15.00
CA ASN A 795 -41.62 -37.62 15.38
C ASN A 795 -40.35 -36.78 15.54
N ALA A 796 -40.36 -35.50 15.15
CA ALA A 796 -39.23 -34.61 15.32
C ALA A 796 -39.07 -34.15 16.78
N ILE A 797 -37.82 -33.92 17.18
CA ILE A 797 -37.42 -33.58 18.55
C ILE A 797 -36.24 -32.62 18.46
N ALA A 798 -36.22 -31.58 19.29
CA ALA A 798 -35.13 -30.61 19.33
C ALA A 798 -34.51 -30.51 20.73
N LEU A 799 -33.18 -30.59 20.81
CA LEU A 799 -32.39 -30.20 21.98
C LEU A 799 -31.62 -28.92 21.63
N ILE A 800 -31.87 -27.85 22.39
CA ILE A 800 -31.45 -26.49 22.03
C ILE A 800 -30.73 -25.89 23.23
N ILE A 801 -29.47 -25.48 23.03
CA ILE A 801 -28.55 -25.05 24.08
C ILE A 801 -27.96 -23.70 23.69
N GLY A 802 -28.05 -22.71 24.59
CA GLY A 802 -27.51 -21.37 24.35
C GLY A 802 -26.87 -20.78 25.59
N ILE A 803 -25.56 -20.54 25.54
CA ILE A 803 -24.77 -20.14 26.71
C ILE A 803 -23.98 -18.90 26.32
N SER A 804 -24.48 -17.71 26.68
CA SER A 804 -23.71 -16.48 26.54
C SER A 804 -22.84 -16.23 27.76
N LYS A 805 -23.37 -16.47 28.96
CA LYS A 805 -22.68 -16.24 30.23
C LYS A 805 -22.08 -17.54 30.77
N TYR A 806 -20.85 -17.45 31.26
CA TYR A 806 -20.06 -18.56 31.78
C TYR A 806 -19.53 -18.22 33.19
N THR A 807 -19.15 -19.24 33.95
CA THR A 807 -18.48 -19.06 35.25
C THR A 807 -16.98 -18.79 35.10
N ASN A 808 -16.31 -19.51 34.19
CA ASN A 808 -14.85 -19.52 34.07
C ASN A 808 -14.33 -19.12 32.67
N ALA A 809 -15.16 -18.46 31.85
CA ALA A 809 -14.82 -18.07 30.47
C ALA A 809 -15.44 -16.70 30.08
N PRO A 810 -14.93 -16.03 29.02
CA PRO A 810 -15.50 -14.77 28.50
C PRO A 810 -16.96 -14.90 28.03
N GLU A 811 -17.67 -13.79 27.82
CA GLU A 811 -19.06 -13.82 27.35
C GLU A 811 -19.16 -14.18 25.85
N ALA A 812 -19.92 -15.23 25.52
CA ALA A 812 -20.28 -15.58 24.14
C ALA A 812 -21.54 -14.81 23.70
N LYS A 813 -21.37 -13.53 23.35
CA LYS A 813 -22.50 -12.61 23.06
C LYS A 813 -23.56 -13.22 22.14
N TYR A 814 -24.81 -12.96 22.50
CA TYR A 814 -26.05 -13.40 21.83
C TYR A 814 -26.38 -14.91 21.88
N ALA A 815 -25.49 -15.80 22.32
CA ALA A 815 -25.68 -17.25 22.22
C ALA A 815 -26.94 -17.81 22.92
N ASP A 816 -27.37 -17.22 24.04
CA ASP A 816 -28.63 -17.58 24.70
C ASP A 816 -29.87 -17.05 23.97
N ARG A 817 -29.79 -15.84 23.38
CA ARG A 817 -30.83 -15.29 22.50
C ARG A 817 -30.97 -16.12 21.22
N ASP A 818 -29.84 -16.50 20.61
CA ASP A 818 -29.78 -17.37 19.42
C ASP A 818 -30.57 -18.67 19.65
N ALA A 819 -30.35 -19.32 20.78
CA ALA A 819 -31.07 -20.54 21.19
C ALA A 819 -32.57 -20.32 21.46
N ASN A 820 -32.96 -19.18 22.06
CA ASN A 820 -34.38 -18.85 22.24
C ASN A 820 -35.09 -18.69 20.88
N TYR A 821 -34.51 -17.94 19.94
CA TYR A 821 -35.07 -17.80 18.60
C TYR A 821 -35.10 -19.14 17.85
N PHE A 822 -34.05 -19.96 17.94
CA PHE A 822 -34.04 -21.27 17.30
C PHE A 822 -35.13 -22.20 17.86
N SER A 823 -35.52 -22.05 19.13
CA SER A 823 -36.66 -22.77 19.73
C SER A 823 -37.99 -22.42 19.07
N ASP A 824 -38.24 -21.16 18.74
CA ASP A 824 -39.46 -20.75 18.04
C ASP A 824 -39.45 -21.21 16.58
N PHE A 825 -38.30 -21.12 15.89
CA PHE A 825 -38.11 -21.67 14.53
C PHE A 825 -38.29 -23.20 14.48
N ALA A 826 -37.89 -23.92 15.54
CA ALA A 826 -38.13 -25.35 15.67
C ALA A 826 -39.64 -25.68 15.77
N GLU A 827 -40.41 -24.93 16.56
CA GLU A 827 -41.86 -25.12 16.66
C GLU A 827 -42.58 -24.74 15.35
N SER A 828 -42.22 -23.61 14.74
CA SER A 828 -42.97 -23.01 13.64
C SER A 828 -42.60 -23.52 12.24
N ILE A 829 -41.30 -23.64 11.93
CA ILE A 829 -40.74 -23.86 10.59
C ILE A 829 -40.28 -25.31 10.41
N LEU A 830 -39.65 -25.90 11.43
CA LEU A 830 -39.38 -27.34 11.46
C LEU A 830 -40.63 -28.17 11.87
N GLY A 831 -41.68 -27.49 12.35
CA GLY A 831 -42.97 -28.11 12.66
C GLY A 831 -42.93 -29.08 13.84
N ILE A 832 -41.99 -28.90 14.76
CA ILE A 832 -41.76 -29.75 15.93
C ILE A 832 -42.82 -29.42 16.99
N ASN A 833 -43.36 -30.45 17.67
CA ASN A 833 -44.30 -30.20 18.76
C ASN A 833 -43.56 -29.58 19.96
N LYS A 834 -44.12 -28.55 20.61
CA LYS A 834 -43.51 -27.85 21.74
C LYS A 834 -43.11 -28.78 22.90
N SER A 835 -43.85 -29.87 23.11
CA SER A 835 -43.51 -30.94 24.07
C SER A 835 -42.19 -31.67 23.78
N ASN A 836 -41.76 -31.65 22.51
CA ASN A 836 -40.57 -32.32 22.00
C ASN A 836 -39.39 -31.35 21.84
N ILE A 837 -39.48 -30.15 22.41
CA ILE A 837 -38.41 -29.13 22.36
C ILE A 837 -37.86 -28.95 23.77
N LYS A 838 -36.55 -29.14 23.94
CA LYS A 838 -35.83 -28.90 25.19
C LYS A 838 -34.83 -27.77 25.01
N LEU A 839 -35.26 -26.57 25.36
CA LEU A 839 -34.38 -25.40 25.52
C LEU A 839 -33.69 -25.44 26.89
N ILE A 840 -32.39 -25.12 26.92
CA ILE A 840 -31.57 -24.96 28.13
C ILE A 840 -30.57 -23.81 27.87
N SER A 841 -30.44 -22.86 28.80
CA SER A 841 -29.62 -21.67 28.57
C SER A 841 -28.93 -21.11 29.83
N ASN A 842 -27.78 -20.46 29.63
CA ASN A 842 -26.94 -19.86 30.68
C ASN A 842 -26.80 -20.76 31.92
N ASN A 843 -27.12 -20.27 33.12
CA ASN A 843 -26.96 -21.02 34.39
C ASN A 843 -27.75 -22.33 34.48
N SER A 844 -28.76 -22.57 33.63
CA SER A 844 -29.44 -23.87 33.54
C SER A 844 -28.69 -24.90 32.68
N ALA A 845 -27.71 -24.46 31.89
CA ALA A 845 -26.94 -25.26 30.93
C ALA A 845 -25.63 -25.80 31.52
N SER A 846 -25.70 -26.36 32.73
CA SER A 846 -24.59 -27.04 33.38
C SER A 846 -24.24 -28.37 32.71
N ASN A 847 -23.01 -28.85 32.90
CA ASN A 847 -22.51 -30.12 32.37
C ASN A 847 -23.47 -31.28 32.69
N ILE A 848 -23.92 -31.34 33.95
CA ILE A 848 -24.88 -32.33 34.45
C ILE A 848 -26.27 -32.15 33.81
N ALA A 849 -26.75 -30.91 33.64
CA ALA A 849 -28.05 -30.66 33.03
C ALA A 849 -28.08 -31.09 31.56
N ILE A 850 -27.03 -30.77 30.79
CA ILE A 850 -26.90 -31.16 29.38
C ILE A 850 -26.70 -32.68 29.25
N LYS A 851 -25.85 -33.31 30.07
CA LYS A 851 -25.70 -34.79 30.09
C LYS A 851 -27.03 -35.49 30.44
N LYS A 852 -27.84 -34.96 31.36
CA LYS A 852 -29.21 -35.46 31.63
C LYS A 852 -30.15 -35.27 30.42
N ALA A 853 -30.07 -34.12 29.75
CA ALA A 853 -30.89 -33.84 28.57
C ALA A 853 -30.58 -34.79 27.40
N LEU A 854 -29.31 -35.05 27.12
CA LEU A 854 -28.86 -35.99 26.08
C LEU A 854 -29.16 -37.45 26.42
N LYS A 855 -28.77 -37.92 27.61
CA LYS A 855 -28.77 -39.35 27.95
C LYS A 855 -30.12 -39.86 28.46
N ILE A 856 -30.95 -38.99 29.04
CA ILE A 856 -32.24 -39.37 29.63
C ILE A 856 -33.41 -38.79 28.82
N TRP A 857 -33.52 -37.46 28.71
CA TRP A 857 -34.69 -36.83 28.10
C TRP A 857 -34.79 -37.13 26.59
N LEU A 858 -33.74 -36.82 25.82
CA LEU A 858 -33.74 -37.00 24.36
C LEU A 858 -33.96 -38.47 23.99
N LYS A 859 -33.33 -39.40 24.72
CA LYS A 859 -33.54 -40.85 24.56
C LYS A 859 -34.98 -41.27 24.88
N GLY A 860 -35.56 -40.77 25.98
CA GLY A 860 -36.92 -41.12 26.40
C GLY A 860 -38.03 -40.55 25.50
N TYR A 861 -37.76 -39.48 24.76
CA TYR A 861 -38.70 -38.86 23.81
C TYR A 861 -38.53 -39.39 22.37
N SER A 862 -37.45 -40.13 22.08
CA SER A 862 -37.10 -40.58 20.72
C SER A 862 -37.58 -41.99 20.40
N ASN A 863 -38.15 -42.15 19.19
CA ASN A 863 -38.53 -43.43 18.63
C ASN A 863 -37.46 -43.94 17.64
N PRO A 864 -36.81 -45.10 17.89
CA PRO A 864 -35.81 -45.67 17.00
C PRO A 864 -36.31 -45.85 15.57
N ASN A 865 -35.46 -45.51 14.60
CA ASN A 865 -35.69 -45.48 13.15
C ASN A 865 -36.86 -44.58 12.69
N GLN A 866 -37.50 -43.81 13.59
CA GLN A 866 -38.67 -42.97 13.29
C GLN A 866 -38.46 -41.48 13.61
N SER A 867 -37.69 -41.16 14.64
CA SER A 867 -37.45 -39.78 15.07
C SER A 867 -36.38 -39.05 14.24
N ASP A 868 -36.71 -37.81 13.87
CA ASP A 868 -35.78 -36.84 13.26
C ASP A 868 -35.26 -35.92 14.37
N ILE A 869 -33.97 -36.00 14.70
CA ILE A 869 -33.39 -35.29 15.85
C ILE A 869 -32.70 -34.02 15.38
N TYR A 870 -33.02 -32.89 16.02
CA TYR A 870 -32.38 -31.60 15.83
C TYR A 870 -31.58 -31.23 17.08
N ILE A 871 -30.34 -30.82 16.90
CA ILE A 871 -29.49 -30.30 17.98
C ILE A 871 -29.00 -28.92 17.57
N PHE A 872 -29.19 -27.93 18.43
CA PHE A 872 -28.65 -26.59 18.27
C PHE A 872 -27.80 -26.26 19.50
N PHE A 873 -26.56 -25.82 19.29
CA PHE A 873 -25.70 -25.29 20.34
C PHE A 873 -25.15 -23.93 19.90
N ALA A 874 -25.26 -22.94 20.77
CA ALA A 874 -24.55 -21.67 20.66
C ALA A 874 -23.79 -21.39 21.96
N GLY A 875 -22.52 -20.98 21.84
CA GLY A 875 -21.62 -20.74 22.97
C GLY A 875 -20.16 -20.91 22.57
N HIS A 876 -19.29 -21.18 23.54
CA HIS A 876 -17.89 -21.53 23.28
C HIS A 876 -17.72 -23.01 23.00
N GLY A 877 -16.83 -23.32 22.06
CA GLY A 877 -16.22 -24.62 21.89
C GLY A 877 -14.70 -24.48 21.99
N LEU A 878 -14.03 -25.58 22.31
CA LEU A 878 -12.58 -25.65 22.48
C LEU A 878 -12.09 -27.01 21.95
N ALA A 879 -10.95 -27.02 21.26
CA ALA A 879 -10.27 -28.25 20.89
C ALA A 879 -9.31 -28.73 22.00
N SER A 880 -9.00 -30.02 22.04
CA SER A 880 -7.90 -30.57 22.83
C SER A 880 -6.55 -29.94 22.41
N THR A 881 -5.55 -30.03 23.28
CA THR A 881 -4.20 -29.46 23.02
C THR A 881 -3.51 -30.04 21.77
N ASP A 882 -3.96 -31.19 21.27
CA ASP A 882 -3.49 -31.84 20.04
C ASP A 882 -4.44 -31.68 18.83
N GLY A 883 -5.53 -30.91 18.98
CA GLY A 883 -6.53 -30.62 17.95
C GLY A 883 -7.47 -31.78 17.57
N LYS A 884 -7.30 -32.99 18.14
CA LYS A 884 -8.05 -34.19 17.70
C LYS A 884 -9.47 -34.26 18.27
N GLU A 885 -9.67 -33.79 19.50
CA GLU A 885 -10.94 -33.85 20.21
C GLU A 885 -11.57 -32.46 20.31
N LEU A 886 -12.90 -32.40 20.20
CA LEU A 886 -13.65 -31.16 20.13
C LEU A 886 -14.68 -31.13 21.26
N TYR A 887 -14.65 -30.10 22.08
CA TYR A 887 -15.50 -29.93 23.25
C TYR A 887 -16.44 -28.74 23.08
N LEU A 888 -17.66 -28.89 23.58
CA LEU A 888 -18.58 -27.78 23.80
C LEU A 888 -18.53 -27.41 25.28
N LEU A 889 -18.32 -26.12 25.58
CA LEU A 889 -18.17 -25.65 26.96
C LEU A 889 -19.57 -25.41 27.59
N PRO A 890 -19.93 -26.09 28.69
CA PRO A 890 -21.13 -25.80 29.46
C PRO A 890 -20.92 -24.59 30.38
N TYR A 891 -21.99 -24.09 31.00
CA TYR A 891 -21.98 -22.89 31.87
C TYR A 891 -20.94 -22.96 33.01
N ASP A 892 -20.80 -24.15 33.59
CA ASP A 892 -19.92 -24.54 34.69
C ASP A 892 -18.59 -25.16 34.23
N GLY A 893 -18.30 -25.12 32.92
CA GLY A 893 -17.06 -25.65 32.36
C GLY A 893 -15.83 -24.81 32.74
N GLU A 894 -14.70 -25.46 32.92
CA GLU A 894 -13.39 -24.85 33.17
C GLU A 894 -12.50 -25.05 31.93
N PRO A 895 -12.14 -23.99 31.18
CA PRO A 895 -11.29 -24.09 30.00
C PRO A 895 -9.94 -24.80 30.21
N ARG A 896 -9.40 -24.83 31.44
CA ARG A 896 -8.16 -25.54 31.79
C ARG A 896 -8.36 -27.03 32.08
N LEU A 897 -9.60 -27.51 32.19
CA LEU A 897 -9.97 -28.89 32.55
C LEU A 897 -11.05 -29.43 31.58
N LEU A 898 -10.76 -29.38 30.27
CA LEU A 898 -11.74 -29.71 29.21
C LEU A 898 -12.25 -31.16 29.30
N GLU A 899 -11.35 -32.11 29.52
CA GLU A 899 -11.65 -33.55 29.57
C GLU A 899 -12.66 -33.88 30.67
N ASP A 900 -12.53 -33.26 31.85
CA ASP A 900 -13.43 -33.45 32.99
C ASP A 900 -14.72 -32.62 32.90
N THR A 901 -14.59 -31.33 32.54
CA THR A 901 -15.63 -30.31 32.78
C THR A 901 -16.38 -29.84 31.54
N ALA A 902 -15.91 -30.17 30.33
CA ALA A 902 -16.61 -29.84 29.09
C ALA A 902 -17.43 -31.03 28.55
N LEU A 903 -17.93 -30.91 27.31
CA LEU A 903 -18.77 -31.92 26.65
C LEU A 903 -18.15 -32.34 25.30
N LEU A 904 -17.58 -33.55 25.26
CA LEU A 904 -16.90 -34.09 24.08
C LEU A 904 -17.88 -34.35 22.91
N ARG A 905 -17.66 -33.71 21.76
CA ARG A 905 -18.51 -33.78 20.55
C ARG A 905 -18.73 -35.21 20.08
N SER A 906 -17.70 -36.05 20.14
CA SER A 906 -17.79 -37.47 19.76
C SER A 906 -18.66 -38.27 20.73
N GLU A 907 -18.65 -37.96 22.04
CA GLU A 907 -19.55 -38.58 23.03
C GLU A 907 -21.02 -38.18 22.77
N ILE A 908 -21.27 -36.90 22.45
CA ILE A 908 -22.61 -36.40 22.08
C ILE A 908 -23.10 -37.15 20.84
N PHE A 909 -22.30 -37.20 19.77
CA PHE A 909 -22.71 -37.85 18.52
C PHE A 909 -22.90 -39.36 18.70
N ASN A 910 -22.05 -40.05 19.45
CA ASN A 910 -22.22 -41.47 19.76
C ASN A 910 -23.44 -41.75 20.64
N THR A 911 -23.73 -40.88 21.62
CA THR A 911 -24.96 -40.94 22.45
C THR A 911 -26.20 -40.86 21.57
N VAL A 912 -26.27 -39.86 20.68
CA VAL A 912 -27.41 -39.67 19.76
C VAL A 912 -27.50 -40.82 18.74
N LYS A 913 -26.39 -41.29 18.19
CA LYS A 913 -26.31 -42.45 17.30
C LYS A 913 -26.85 -43.72 17.96
N SER A 914 -26.65 -43.91 19.27
CA SER A 914 -27.16 -45.08 20.01
C SER A 914 -28.70 -45.17 20.07
N ILE A 915 -29.39 -44.04 19.91
CA ILE A 915 -30.87 -43.95 19.83
C ILE A 915 -31.38 -44.53 18.49
N LYS A 916 -30.50 -44.67 17.49
CA LYS A 916 -30.82 -45.05 16.10
C LYS A 916 -31.87 -44.13 15.46
N PRO A 917 -31.71 -42.80 15.46
CA PRO A 917 -32.67 -41.88 14.84
C PRO A 917 -32.71 -42.02 13.32
N LYS A 918 -33.86 -41.68 12.73
CA LYS A 918 -34.10 -41.66 11.27
C LYS A 918 -33.16 -40.67 10.56
N SER A 919 -33.02 -39.48 11.14
CA SER A 919 -32.04 -38.47 10.72
C SER A 919 -31.58 -37.67 11.94
N VAL A 920 -30.40 -37.05 11.84
CA VAL A 920 -29.92 -36.05 12.79
C VAL A 920 -29.47 -34.81 12.04
N THR A 921 -29.85 -33.63 12.50
CA THR A 921 -29.29 -32.35 12.04
C THR A 921 -28.72 -31.60 13.24
N VAL A 922 -27.45 -31.20 13.15
CA VAL A 922 -26.73 -30.50 14.21
C VAL A 922 -26.30 -29.12 13.69
N PHE A 923 -26.56 -28.08 14.48
CA PHE A 923 -26.13 -26.72 14.23
C PHE A 923 -25.24 -26.27 15.39
N LEU A 924 -23.99 -25.90 15.09
CA LEU A 924 -22.94 -25.59 16.08
C LEU A 924 -22.43 -24.17 15.89
N ASP A 925 -23.02 -23.21 16.61
CA ASP A 925 -22.55 -21.82 16.65
C ASP A 925 -21.50 -21.58 17.74
N ALA A 926 -20.35 -22.22 17.54
CA ALA A 926 -19.20 -22.23 18.43
C ALA A 926 -17.88 -22.19 17.64
N CYS A 927 -16.92 -21.41 18.13
CA CYS A 927 -15.50 -21.54 17.74
C CYS A 927 -14.93 -22.87 18.26
N TYR A 928 -13.77 -23.28 17.74
CA TYR A 928 -12.91 -24.29 18.38
C TYR A 928 -11.45 -23.83 18.56
N SER A 929 -11.08 -22.68 17.99
CA SER A 929 -9.72 -22.12 17.88
C SER A 929 -9.16 -21.47 19.15
N GLY A 930 -9.87 -21.55 20.29
CA GLY A 930 -9.45 -20.97 21.58
C GLY A 930 -9.83 -19.50 21.81
N GLN A 931 -10.53 -18.87 20.86
CA GLN A 931 -10.91 -17.45 20.92
C GLN A 931 -12.43 -17.24 21.02
N SER A 932 -12.84 -16.20 21.75
CA SER A 932 -14.22 -15.78 21.94
C SER A 932 -14.84 -15.22 20.65
N ARG A 933 -16.18 -15.08 20.62
CA ARG A 933 -16.91 -14.39 19.54
C ARG A 933 -16.44 -12.95 19.28
N GLU A 934 -15.70 -12.36 20.23
CA GLU A 934 -15.20 -10.98 20.24
C GLU A 934 -13.66 -10.89 20.11
N LYS A 935 -12.98 -12.03 19.86
CA LYS A 935 -11.51 -12.20 19.77
C LYS A 935 -10.72 -12.21 21.10
N ASP A 936 -11.38 -12.29 22.25
CA ASP A 936 -10.68 -12.54 23.53
C ASP A 936 -10.14 -13.97 23.57
N MET A 937 -8.96 -14.20 24.15
CA MET A 937 -8.52 -15.57 24.43
C MET A 937 -9.36 -16.18 25.56
N ILE A 938 -9.95 -17.34 25.32
CA ILE A 938 -10.75 -18.06 26.34
C ILE A 938 -9.85 -18.59 27.47
N LEU A 939 -8.54 -18.71 27.23
CA LEU A 939 -7.55 -19.17 28.20
C LEU A 939 -6.42 -18.15 28.37
N ALA A 940 -6.66 -17.13 29.21
CA ALA A 940 -5.86 -15.90 29.29
C ALA A 940 -4.38 -16.07 29.73
N ASP A 941 -4.02 -17.17 30.40
CA ASP A 941 -2.64 -17.42 30.86
C ASP A 941 -1.79 -18.26 29.87
N ALA A 942 -2.36 -18.72 28.76
CA ALA A 942 -1.63 -19.48 27.76
C ALA A 942 -0.82 -18.57 26.82
N ARG A 943 0.32 -19.07 26.34
CA ARG A 943 0.98 -18.50 25.16
C ARG A 943 0.03 -18.58 23.96
N PRO A 944 0.03 -17.61 23.03
CA PRO A 944 -0.87 -17.64 21.88
C PRO A 944 -0.52 -18.81 20.95
N ILE A 945 -1.27 -19.91 21.10
CA ILE A 945 -1.22 -21.10 20.25
C ILE A 945 -2.65 -21.32 19.76
N THR A 946 -2.91 -20.93 18.52
CA THR A 946 -4.20 -21.19 17.86
C THR A 946 -4.30 -22.69 17.59
N ILE A 947 -5.15 -23.39 18.34
CA ILE A 947 -5.37 -24.82 18.12
C ILE A 947 -6.19 -24.98 16.84
N VAL A 948 -5.67 -25.74 15.87
CA VAL A 948 -6.41 -26.09 14.66
C VAL A 948 -7.15 -27.41 14.88
N PRO A 949 -8.50 -27.43 14.95
CA PRO A 949 -9.28 -28.63 15.11
C PRO A 949 -9.21 -29.53 13.88
N ILE A 950 -9.06 -30.83 14.09
CA ILE A 950 -9.13 -31.84 13.03
C ILE A 950 -10.59 -32.31 12.90
N GLU A 951 -11.22 -32.02 11.76
CA GLU A 951 -12.62 -32.37 11.51
C GLU A 951 -12.82 -33.90 11.51
N THR A 952 -13.53 -34.40 12.52
CA THR A 952 -13.78 -35.84 12.71
C THR A 952 -15.00 -36.32 11.93
N ALA A 953 -14.88 -37.50 11.30
CA ALA A 953 -15.88 -38.04 10.38
C ALA A 953 -17.29 -38.17 11.00
N VAL A 954 -18.25 -37.48 10.39
CA VAL A 954 -19.65 -37.42 10.82
C VAL A 954 -20.40 -38.72 10.46
N PRO A 955 -21.29 -39.26 11.32
CA PRO A 955 -22.03 -40.49 11.01
C PRO A 955 -22.98 -40.35 9.81
N LYS A 956 -23.17 -41.43 9.03
CA LYS A 956 -23.89 -41.43 7.74
C LYS A 956 -25.34 -40.88 7.75
N ASN A 957 -26.00 -40.82 8.90
CA ASN A 957 -27.36 -40.26 9.07
C ASN A 957 -27.38 -38.87 9.78
N PHE A 958 -26.22 -38.24 9.95
CA PHE A 958 -26.08 -36.91 10.53
C PHE A 958 -25.74 -35.88 9.44
N THR A 959 -26.39 -34.72 9.49
CA THR A 959 -25.95 -33.48 8.82
C THR A 959 -25.45 -32.52 9.89
N VAL A 960 -24.26 -31.96 9.73
CA VAL A 960 -23.67 -31.01 10.70
C VAL A 960 -23.35 -29.71 9.97
N PHE A 961 -23.83 -28.60 10.52
CA PHE A 961 -23.47 -27.25 10.12
C PHE A 961 -22.66 -26.63 11.25
N SER A 962 -21.38 -26.36 11.01
CA SER A 962 -20.53 -25.58 11.93
C SER A 962 -20.57 -24.11 11.54
N ALA A 963 -20.43 -23.22 12.52
CA ALA A 963 -20.34 -21.78 12.30
C ALA A 963 -18.94 -21.27 11.95
N SER A 964 -17.92 -22.13 12.08
CA SER A 964 -16.56 -21.93 11.57
C SER A 964 -15.86 -23.28 11.40
N SER A 965 -14.82 -23.35 10.57
CA SER A 965 -14.00 -24.55 10.33
C SER A 965 -12.52 -24.29 10.63
N GLY A 966 -11.78 -25.30 11.09
CA GLY A 966 -10.34 -25.15 11.35
C GLY A 966 -10.03 -23.96 12.27
N SER A 967 -9.17 -23.06 11.81
CA SER A 967 -8.76 -21.83 12.52
C SER A 967 -9.77 -20.68 12.48
N GLU A 968 -10.87 -20.80 11.73
CA GLU A 968 -11.87 -19.74 11.57
C GLU A 968 -12.62 -19.44 12.89
N ILE A 969 -13.11 -18.22 13.04
CA ILE A 969 -13.68 -17.71 14.29
C ILE A 969 -15.18 -17.44 14.09
N SER A 970 -16.06 -18.19 14.76
CA SER A 970 -17.46 -17.78 14.82
C SER A 970 -17.61 -16.52 15.67
N GLY A 971 -18.10 -15.44 15.07
CA GLY A 971 -18.30 -14.17 15.78
C GLY A 971 -19.73 -13.67 15.78
N SER A 972 -19.95 -12.62 16.54
CA SER A 972 -21.21 -11.88 16.64
C SER A 972 -21.58 -11.16 15.32
N LEU A 973 -22.85 -10.78 15.24
CA LEU A 973 -23.44 -9.86 14.26
C LEU A 973 -24.30 -8.82 15.03
N PRO A 974 -23.68 -7.76 15.61
CA PRO A 974 -24.36 -6.84 16.50
C PRO A 974 -25.55 -6.10 15.87
N GLU A 975 -25.54 -5.85 14.56
CA GLU A 975 -26.64 -5.21 13.84
C GLU A 975 -27.92 -6.07 13.75
N ALA A 976 -27.81 -7.36 14.06
CA ALA A 976 -28.94 -8.30 14.15
C ALA A 976 -29.32 -8.67 15.61
N ASP A 977 -28.52 -8.29 16.61
CA ASP A 977 -28.52 -8.90 17.96
C ASP A 977 -28.35 -10.44 17.97
N HIS A 978 -27.53 -11.01 17.07
CA HIS A 978 -27.39 -12.47 16.92
C HIS A 978 -25.94 -12.91 16.68
N GLY A 979 -25.65 -14.22 16.84
CA GLY A 979 -24.47 -14.84 16.24
C GLY A 979 -24.53 -14.78 14.71
N LEU A 980 -23.40 -14.55 14.02
CA LEU A 980 -23.39 -14.34 12.56
C LEU A 980 -23.95 -15.57 11.82
N PHE A 981 -23.50 -16.76 12.20
CA PHE A 981 -24.05 -18.01 11.67
C PHE A 981 -25.50 -18.23 12.08
N SER A 982 -25.84 -18.06 13.37
CA SER A 982 -27.20 -18.25 13.89
C SER A 982 -28.24 -17.40 13.14
N TYR A 983 -27.91 -16.15 12.83
CA TYR A 983 -28.78 -15.27 12.06
C TYR A 983 -29.04 -15.81 10.64
N PHE A 984 -28.00 -16.11 9.87
CA PHE A 984 -28.18 -16.58 8.48
C PHE A 984 -28.76 -17.99 8.40
N LEU A 985 -28.48 -18.85 9.38
CA LEU A 985 -29.15 -20.14 9.53
C LEU A 985 -30.67 -19.95 9.64
N MET A 986 -31.11 -19.10 10.57
CA MET A 986 -32.54 -18.86 10.78
C MET A 986 -33.19 -18.14 9.60
N LYS A 987 -32.53 -17.16 8.96
CA LYS A 987 -33.01 -16.57 7.70
C LYS A 987 -33.14 -17.57 6.55
N GLY A 988 -32.18 -18.46 6.39
CA GLY A 988 -32.24 -19.53 5.39
C GLY A 988 -33.44 -20.44 5.61
N LEU A 989 -33.69 -20.85 6.86
CA LEU A 989 -34.86 -21.64 7.26
C LEU A 989 -36.20 -20.88 7.08
N GLU A 990 -36.22 -19.56 7.32
CA GLU A 990 -37.40 -18.70 7.11
C GLU A 990 -37.88 -18.74 5.65
N GLY A 991 -36.94 -18.88 4.70
CA GLY A 991 -37.22 -19.02 3.28
C GLY A 991 -36.17 -18.42 2.37
N ASP A 992 -35.21 -17.63 2.89
CA ASP A 992 -34.22 -16.94 2.04
C ASP A 992 -33.27 -17.90 1.29
N ALA A 993 -33.21 -19.18 1.69
CA ALA A 993 -32.44 -20.23 1.02
C ALA A 993 -33.22 -20.99 -0.08
N ASP A 994 -34.51 -20.70 -0.29
CA ASP A 994 -35.43 -21.38 -1.23
C ASP A 994 -35.17 -20.96 -2.70
N VAL A 995 -33.93 -21.14 -3.18
CA VAL A 995 -33.45 -20.61 -4.48
C VAL A 995 -34.27 -21.15 -5.65
N ASN A 996 -34.74 -22.40 -5.56
CA ASN A 996 -35.55 -23.03 -6.61
C ASN A 996 -37.05 -22.65 -6.55
N ASN A 997 -37.51 -21.99 -5.48
CA ASN A 997 -38.90 -21.56 -5.22
C ASN A 997 -39.96 -22.68 -5.09
N ASP A 998 -39.56 -23.94 -4.81
CA ASP A 998 -40.47 -25.08 -4.58
C ASP A 998 -41.14 -25.09 -3.18
N LYS A 999 -40.84 -24.05 -2.37
CA LYS A 999 -41.35 -23.78 -1.03
C LYS A 999 -40.76 -24.65 0.07
N LYS A 1000 -39.70 -25.43 -0.21
CA LYS A 1000 -38.89 -26.17 0.76
C LYS A 1000 -37.49 -25.54 0.86
N VAL A 1001 -36.73 -26.01 1.84
CA VAL A 1001 -35.31 -25.67 1.96
C VAL A 1001 -34.58 -26.99 2.22
N THR A 1002 -33.79 -27.44 1.27
CA THR A 1002 -32.94 -28.63 1.45
C THR A 1002 -31.65 -28.28 2.22
N SER A 1003 -30.97 -29.29 2.76
CA SER A 1003 -29.71 -29.07 3.47
C SER A 1003 -28.62 -28.46 2.58
N GLY A 1004 -28.62 -28.75 1.27
CA GLY A 1004 -27.66 -28.18 0.31
C GLY A 1004 -27.94 -26.72 -0.01
N GLU A 1005 -29.21 -26.36 -0.15
CA GLU A 1005 -29.64 -24.97 -0.31
C GLU A 1005 -29.36 -24.13 0.93
N LEU A 1006 -29.68 -24.66 2.12
CA LEU A 1006 -29.37 -24.03 3.39
C LEU A 1006 -27.86 -23.85 3.56
N TYR A 1007 -27.05 -24.87 3.25
CA TYR A 1007 -25.58 -24.76 3.26
C TYR A 1007 -25.09 -23.66 2.33
N THR A 1008 -25.55 -23.66 1.07
CA THR A 1008 -25.12 -22.70 0.05
C THR A 1008 -25.48 -21.27 0.44
N TYR A 1009 -26.70 -21.05 0.96
CA TYR A 1009 -27.14 -19.75 1.46
C TYR A 1009 -26.35 -19.30 2.69
N VAL A 1010 -26.18 -20.16 3.70
CA VAL A 1010 -25.50 -19.80 4.95
C VAL A 1010 -24.03 -19.50 4.68
N HIS A 1011 -23.31 -20.40 4.03
CA HIS A 1011 -21.89 -20.22 3.66
C HIS A 1011 -21.69 -18.93 2.84
N ALA A 1012 -22.43 -18.76 1.74
CA ALA A 1012 -22.24 -17.61 0.86
C ALA A 1012 -22.61 -16.25 1.49
N ASN A 1013 -23.35 -16.22 2.61
CA ASN A 1013 -23.67 -14.98 3.34
C ASN A 1013 -22.83 -14.78 4.60
N VAL A 1014 -22.54 -15.84 5.38
CA VAL A 1014 -21.65 -15.78 6.56
C VAL A 1014 -20.27 -15.29 6.14
N THR A 1015 -19.61 -15.97 5.21
CA THR A 1015 -18.27 -15.59 4.72
C THR A 1015 -18.24 -14.20 4.10
N ARG A 1016 -19.31 -13.79 3.41
CA ARG A 1016 -19.45 -12.44 2.83
C ARG A 1016 -19.51 -11.34 3.89
N GLN A 1017 -20.14 -11.58 5.04
CA GLN A 1017 -20.16 -10.62 6.16
C GLN A 1017 -18.91 -10.75 7.04
N ALA A 1018 -18.34 -11.95 7.18
CA ALA A 1018 -17.08 -12.19 7.89
C ALA A 1018 -15.92 -11.39 7.28
N ILE A 1019 -15.77 -11.44 5.95
CA ILE A 1019 -14.80 -10.64 5.18
C ILE A 1019 -15.00 -9.14 5.43
N ARG A 1020 -16.26 -8.67 5.51
CA ARG A 1020 -16.58 -7.25 5.84
C ARG A 1020 -16.24 -6.86 7.28
N LEU A 1021 -16.23 -7.84 8.20
CA LEU A 1021 -15.81 -7.69 9.59
C LEU A 1021 -14.30 -7.99 9.80
N GLY A 1022 -13.54 -8.19 8.73
CA GLY A 1022 -12.11 -8.48 8.78
C GLY A 1022 -11.77 -9.80 9.47
N ARG A 1023 -12.50 -10.88 9.16
CA ARG A 1023 -12.25 -12.26 9.63
C ARG A 1023 -12.65 -13.31 8.59
N GLU A 1024 -12.11 -14.52 8.72
CA GLU A 1024 -12.55 -15.71 7.98
C GLU A 1024 -13.54 -16.50 8.87
N GLN A 1025 -14.69 -16.86 8.30
CA GLN A 1025 -15.83 -17.59 8.89
C GLN A 1025 -16.77 -18.09 7.77
#